data_AF-A0A378IP09-F1
#
_entry.id   AF-A0A378IP09-F1
#
_cell.length_a   1.000
_cell.length_b   1.000
_cell.length_c   1.000
_cell.angle_alpha   90.00
_cell.angle_beta   90.00
_cell.angle_gamma   90.00
#
_symmetry.space_group_name_H-M   'P 1'
#
loop_
_entity.id
_entity.type
_entity.pdbx_description
1 polymer ?
#
loop_
_entity_poly.entity_id
_entity_poly.type
_entity_poly.pdbx_seq_one_letter_code
_entity_poly.pdbx_strand_id
1 'polypeptide(L)'
;MKIYEFRQLLNEYDQTWYARKSIYGDHERAQKLRQHLKKFAKKQDDYELTPADIFKLLQKIPEITATDSNLQLMQSLRKKLDTHYLLDIYVVLNNAGMIDENNFPTIYTLSFESRSLLHRLFCGLPSQRIRVNREILAAVLTLASQLPHYCEIIERSLRFLESKNHLTSTALNLLTNKTNELTTVVTLLQELDKANCLNDECLKHFVRRESLYSMDTLMSLLNHAKIALNEELIQQIGTNDQLHYLIETLSTLLSTKEFHLNIEHVALLLRQDFTFFIGKNSVLKLLLKNDLLGHQAFDYVCTHDVFSFGQILEILSDKSLLKDNQEIIHAIINKEFDNYQFYKAINYLKKADLLDSNTLTLCFKLMGAKSDLFNKSILNFFDLFETSHFCVNHEELDVLLSLSGANLQRFYGVLSRLSSGKLLDHQSFAKALQRVTEKLPPVSESIVSKKSKKETNTPRSEFLVDNKHSFFTKDDDSCDSGGFGKVKKGYRFLDSNEPLYGIKKLNESDLNKAQKAAIREIKYHRLLGREAFYFSHKEKAHIASEWQRELSLDHYHAHELVSIPIEKRLRCLSSGLSDLNTLHQHYRIHGDVKCQNFILNLSNEAMKLIDFGTSHKRGSTKSFGWTPAYGDPHTFGDHFCKDLYAMGLVTMYLFPEIYTISFENGKASFSVSKSNFTLIEQAIVNLVHAMMHSETHLRCTSERALNYCNELLTHFNQIDASLLESIANASINRAHSTLEDKLRM
;
A
#
# COMPACT_ATOMS: atom_id res chain seq x y z
N MET A 1 60.55 -42.39 25.70
CA MET A 1 61.77 -42.86 26.43
C MET A 1 62.41 -43.97 25.62
N LYS A 2 63.71 -43.87 25.34
CA LYS A 2 64.43 -44.84 24.48
C LYS A 2 64.88 -46.06 25.29
N ILE A 3 64.99 -47.21 24.62
CA ILE A 3 65.55 -48.43 25.24
C ILE A 3 66.93 -48.19 25.82
N TYR A 4 67.77 -47.40 25.12
CA TYR A 4 69.07 -46.99 25.61
C TYR A 4 69.01 -46.44 27.04
N GLU A 5 68.04 -45.58 27.34
CA GLU A 5 67.92 -44.94 28.65
C GLU A 5 67.57 -45.94 29.76
N PHE A 6 66.76 -46.96 29.44
CA PHE A 6 66.45 -48.06 30.35
C PHE A 6 67.67 -48.94 30.62
N ARG A 7 68.43 -49.28 29.58
CA ARG A 7 69.67 -50.04 29.69
C ARG A 7 70.72 -49.26 30.48
N GLN A 8 70.81 -47.95 30.25
CA GLN A 8 71.70 -47.05 30.97
C GLN A 8 71.36 -47.00 32.47
N LEU A 9 70.09 -46.79 32.83
CA LEU A 9 69.68 -46.77 34.24
C LEU A 9 69.96 -48.11 34.95
N LEU A 10 69.77 -49.24 34.26
CA LEU A 10 70.15 -50.56 34.79
C LEU A 10 71.66 -50.72 34.93
N ASN A 11 72.45 -50.24 33.98
CA ASN A 11 73.91 -50.29 34.05
C ASN A 11 74.43 -49.41 35.19
N GLU A 12 73.88 -48.20 35.37
CA GLU A 12 74.17 -47.30 36.49
C GLU A 12 73.81 -47.96 37.83
N TYR A 13 72.65 -48.62 37.91
CA TYR A 13 72.28 -49.41 39.08
C TYR A 13 73.24 -50.60 39.30
N ASP A 14 73.62 -51.33 38.24
CA ASP A 14 74.52 -52.47 38.35
C ASP A 14 75.93 -52.06 38.80
N GLN A 15 76.40 -50.89 38.38
CA GLN A 15 77.68 -50.32 38.81
C GLN A 15 77.63 -49.83 40.26
N THR A 16 76.55 -49.16 40.67
CA THR A 16 76.40 -48.64 42.04
C THR A 16 76.04 -49.73 43.07
N TRP A 17 75.35 -50.80 42.65
CA TRP A 17 74.96 -51.95 43.48
C TRP A 17 75.96 -53.12 43.42
N TYR A 18 77.01 -53.02 42.59
CA TYR A 18 77.94 -54.12 42.27
C TYR A 18 78.53 -54.81 43.51
N ALA A 19 78.94 -54.04 44.52
CA ALA A 19 79.53 -54.57 45.75
C ALA A 19 78.51 -55.23 46.70
N ARG A 20 77.23 -54.83 46.66
CA ARG A 20 76.15 -55.39 47.50
C ARG A 20 75.44 -56.59 46.85
N LYS A 21 75.46 -56.68 45.51
CA LYS A 21 74.80 -57.71 44.71
C LYS A 21 75.35 -59.13 44.94
N SER A 22 76.65 -59.25 45.21
CA SER A 22 77.29 -60.53 45.55
C SER A 22 76.89 -61.07 46.93
N ILE A 23 76.41 -60.20 47.82
CA ILE A 23 76.08 -60.53 49.22
C ILE A 23 74.57 -60.71 49.41
N TYR A 24 73.75 -59.82 48.86
CA TYR A 24 72.30 -59.78 49.11
C TYR A 24 71.45 -60.23 47.92
N GLY A 25 72.09 -60.60 46.81
CA GLY A 25 71.42 -60.87 45.54
C GLY A 25 70.97 -59.58 44.83
N ASP A 26 70.50 -59.75 43.60
CA ASP A 26 69.95 -58.63 42.84
C ASP A 26 68.53 -58.31 43.32
N HIS A 27 68.26 -57.03 43.56
CA HIS A 27 66.96 -56.58 44.06
C HIS A 27 65.84 -57.03 43.10
N GLU A 28 64.77 -57.62 43.64
CA GLU A 28 63.67 -58.24 42.86
C GLU A 28 63.11 -57.29 41.78
N ARG A 29 62.88 -56.02 42.13
CA ARG A 29 62.45 -54.94 41.22
C ARG A 29 63.40 -54.74 40.02
N ALA A 30 64.71 -54.79 40.24
CA ALA A 30 65.70 -54.70 39.16
C ALA A 30 65.68 -55.95 38.27
N GLN A 31 65.50 -57.14 38.86
CA GLN A 31 65.31 -58.38 38.10
C GLN A 31 64.06 -58.32 37.22
N LYS A 32 62.91 -57.87 37.76
CA LYS A 32 61.66 -57.67 36.99
C LYS A 32 61.88 -56.73 35.80
N LEU A 33 62.66 -55.65 35.98
CA LEU A 33 63.02 -54.73 34.91
C LEU A 33 63.90 -55.38 33.85
N ARG A 34 64.95 -56.13 34.23
CA ARG A 34 65.77 -56.88 33.28
C ARG A 34 64.93 -57.90 32.50
N GLN A 35 64.06 -58.63 33.18
CA GLN A 35 63.16 -59.58 32.54
C GLN A 35 62.19 -58.90 31.55
N HIS A 36 61.67 -57.72 31.89
CA HIS A 36 60.85 -56.94 30.99
C HIS A 36 61.65 -56.52 29.73
N LEU A 37 62.87 -56.01 29.91
CA LEU A 37 63.71 -55.54 28.80
C LEU A 37 64.22 -56.65 27.87
N LYS A 38 64.28 -57.92 28.31
CA LYS A 38 64.60 -59.05 27.45
C LYS A 38 63.70 -59.13 26.21
N LYS A 39 62.45 -58.67 26.31
CA LYS A 39 61.52 -58.62 25.17
C LYS A 39 61.98 -57.69 24.04
N PHE A 40 62.84 -56.73 24.35
CA PHE A 40 63.41 -55.81 23.38
C PHE A 40 64.89 -56.09 23.08
N ALA A 41 65.40 -57.29 23.38
CA ALA A 41 66.81 -57.65 23.16
C ALA A 41 67.25 -57.47 21.69
N LYS A 42 66.33 -57.62 20.73
CA LYS A 42 66.59 -57.47 19.28
C LYS A 42 66.30 -56.07 18.73
N LYS A 43 65.83 -55.13 19.57
CA LYS A 43 65.57 -53.75 19.15
C LYS A 43 66.85 -52.90 19.32
N GLN A 44 67.06 -51.96 18.40
CA GLN A 44 68.16 -51.00 18.46
C GLN A 44 68.00 -50.05 19.65
N ASP A 45 69.11 -49.48 20.12
CA ASP A 45 69.16 -48.62 21.31
C ASP A 45 68.32 -47.35 21.18
N ASP A 46 68.16 -46.84 19.96
CA ASP A 46 67.39 -45.65 19.62
C ASP A 46 65.88 -45.90 19.54
N TYR A 47 65.43 -47.16 19.62
CA TYR A 47 64.01 -47.51 19.64
C TYR A 47 63.31 -46.84 20.82
N GLU A 48 62.31 -46.04 20.49
CA GLU A 48 61.42 -45.41 21.47
C GLU A 48 60.31 -46.37 21.89
N LEU A 49 60.18 -46.59 23.20
CA LEU A 49 59.13 -47.43 23.74
C LEU A 49 57.76 -46.86 23.39
N THR A 50 56.88 -47.72 22.89
CA THR A 50 55.50 -47.34 22.60
C THR A 50 54.73 -47.16 23.91
N PRO A 51 53.59 -46.43 23.90
CA PRO A 51 52.75 -46.32 25.10
C PRO A 51 52.32 -47.69 25.66
N ALA A 52 52.08 -48.69 24.81
CA ALA A 52 51.74 -50.05 25.24
C ALA A 52 52.91 -50.74 25.98
N ASP A 53 54.15 -50.49 25.56
CA ASP A 53 55.33 -51.01 26.23
C ASP A 53 55.47 -50.40 27.63
N ILE A 54 55.27 -49.08 27.73
CA ILE A 54 55.27 -48.36 29.01
C ILE A 54 54.13 -48.85 29.91
N PHE A 55 52.93 -49.05 29.38
CA PHE A 55 51.81 -49.57 30.18
C PHE A 55 52.11 -50.95 30.79
N LYS A 56 52.62 -51.87 29.97
CA LYS A 56 53.02 -53.22 30.40
C LYS A 56 54.17 -53.20 31.38
N LEU A 57 55.06 -52.21 31.27
CA LEU A 57 56.13 -52.00 32.24
C LEU A 57 55.55 -51.60 33.60
N LEU A 58 54.66 -50.61 33.64
CA LEU A 58 54.02 -50.15 34.88
C LEU A 58 53.19 -51.24 35.55
N GLN A 59 52.48 -52.07 34.78
CA GLN A 59 51.74 -53.23 35.32
C GLN A 59 52.66 -54.31 35.92
N LYS A 60 53.79 -54.59 35.25
CA LYS A 60 54.73 -55.63 35.70
C LYS A 60 55.59 -55.20 36.86
N ILE A 61 55.78 -53.89 37.03
CA ILE A 61 56.65 -53.30 38.03
C ILE A 61 55.90 -52.11 38.67
N PRO A 62 54.84 -52.39 39.46
CA PRO A 62 54.06 -51.33 40.13
C PRO A 62 54.91 -50.48 41.08
N GLU A 63 56.08 -50.98 41.51
CA GLU A 63 57.01 -50.27 42.37
C GLU A 63 57.68 -49.06 41.68
N ILE A 64 57.51 -48.89 40.36
CA ILE A 64 57.89 -47.67 39.62
C ILE A 64 57.01 -46.48 40.05
N THR A 65 55.73 -46.71 40.39
CA THR A 65 54.78 -45.65 40.75
C THR A 65 54.58 -45.47 42.25
N ALA A 66 55.16 -46.35 43.08
CA ALA A 66 55.17 -46.24 44.53
C ALA A 66 55.88 -44.94 44.99
N THR A 67 55.21 -44.15 45.83
CA THR A 67 55.72 -42.87 46.37
C THR A 67 56.84 -43.04 47.40
N ASP A 68 56.98 -44.22 47.96
CA ASP A 68 57.91 -44.63 49.01
C ASP A 68 58.95 -45.66 48.51
N SER A 69 59.21 -45.71 47.20
CA SER A 69 60.20 -46.65 46.66
C SER A 69 61.60 -46.26 47.11
N ASN A 70 62.16 -47.00 48.06
CA ASN A 70 63.52 -46.81 48.61
C ASN A 70 64.64 -47.14 47.60
N LEU A 71 64.30 -47.67 46.42
CA LEU A 71 65.28 -48.08 45.41
C LEU A 71 65.53 -46.94 44.42
N GLN A 72 66.75 -46.40 44.42
CA GLN A 72 67.17 -45.30 43.54
C GLN A 72 66.88 -45.58 42.05
N LEU A 73 67.02 -46.83 41.59
CA LEU A 73 66.68 -47.23 40.22
C LEU A 73 65.20 -46.95 39.88
N MET A 74 64.27 -47.26 40.79
CA MET A 74 62.84 -47.00 40.59
C MET A 74 62.56 -45.50 40.65
N GLN A 75 63.22 -44.76 41.53
CA GLN A 75 63.10 -43.30 41.60
C GLN A 75 63.60 -42.62 40.32
N SER A 76 64.72 -43.07 39.76
CA SER A 76 65.25 -42.56 38.50
C SER A 76 64.35 -42.89 37.31
N LEU A 77 63.80 -44.11 37.26
CA LEU A 77 62.80 -44.49 36.25
C LEU A 77 61.53 -43.67 36.38
N ARG A 78 61.03 -43.50 37.61
CA ARG A 78 59.89 -42.64 37.92
C ARG A 78 60.15 -41.23 37.38
N LYS A 79 61.27 -40.61 37.74
CA LYS A 79 61.63 -39.26 37.29
C LYS A 79 61.72 -39.12 35.77
N LYS A 80 62.21 -40.15 35.05
CA LYS A 80 62.30 -40.14 33.59
C LYS A 80 60.96 -40.40 32.89
N LEU A 81 60.09 -41.23 33.48
CA LEU A 81 58.77 -41.57 32.93
C LEU A 81 57.69 -40.56 33.31
N ASP A 82 57.84 -39.89 34.46
CA ASP A 82 56.91 -38.89 34.99
C ASP A 82 57.02 -37.57 34.23
N THR A 83 56.75 -37.67 32.93
CA THR A 83 56.49 -36.52 32.10
C THR A 83 55.14 -35.96 32.53
N HIS A 84 55.16 -34.81 33.19
CA HIS A 84 53.98 -33.97 33.33
C HIS A 84 52.72 -34.70 33.86
N TYR A 85 52.78 -35.18 35.11
CA TYR A 85 51.68 -35.82 35.86
C TYR A 85 51.26 -37.23 35.40
N LEU A 86 51.97 -37.82 34.43
CA LEU A 86 51.59 -39.12 33.86
C LEU A 86 51.47 -40.24 34.92
N LEU A 87 52.40 -40.32 35.86
CA LEU A 87 52.41 -41.40 36.83
C LEU A 87 51.34 -41.22 37.92
N ASP A 88 51.06 -39.98 38.33
CA ASP A 88 50.00 -39.68 39.29
C ASP A 88 48.62 -40.02 38.70
N ILE A 89 48.38 -39.65 37.44
CA ILE A 89 47.17 -40.04 36.69
C ILE A 89 47.08 -41.57 36.59
N TYR A 90 48.17 -42.25 36.24
CA TYR A 90 48.22 -43.71 36.17
C TYR A 90 47.82 -44.35 37.50
N VAL A 91 48.41 -43.94 38.62
CA VAL A 91 48.15 -44.50 39.95
C VAL A 91 46.67 -44.35 40.32
N VAL A 92 46.12 -43.16 40.17
CA VAL A 92 44.73 -42.87 40.54
C VAL A 92 43.76 -43.69 39.70
N LEU A 93 43.94 -43.72 38.38
CA LEU A 93 43.06 -44.47 37.48
C LEU A 93 43.24 -45.98 37.62
N ASN A 94 44.46 -46.47 37.88
CA ASN A 94 44.74 -47.88 38.12
C ASN A 94 44.08 -48.37 39.42
N ASN A 95 44.18 -47.59 40.50
CA ASN A 95 43.53 -47.92 41.76
C ASN A 95 42.00 -47.91 41.64
N ALA A 96 41.45 -47.07 40.76
CA ALA A 96 40.02 -47.06 40.44
C ALA A 96 39.60 -48.16 39.47
N GLY A 97 40.53 -48.96 38.92
CA GLY A 97 40.25 -49.97 37.89
C GLY A 97 39.78 -49.38 36.56
N MET A 98 40.17 -48.13 36.27
CA MET A 98 39.72 -47.35 35.11
C MET A 98 40.77 -47.23 34.02
N ILE A 99 42.01 -47.70 34.23
CA ILE A 99 43.07 -47.67 33.22
C ILE A 99 43.26 -49.03 32.55
N ASP A 100 43.40 -49.04 31.23
CA ASP A 100 43.57 -50.25 30.44
C ASP A 100 44.48 -50.03 29.21
N GLU A 101 44.67 -51.09 28.42
CA GLU A 101 45.52 -51.04 27.22
C GLU A 101 44.97 -50.07 26.14
N ASN A 102 43.68 -49.70 26.20
CA ASN A 102 43.05 -48.84 25.21
C ASN A 102 43.18 -47.36 25.56
N ASN A 103 43.00 -46.98 26.83
CA ASN A 103 43.00 -45.58 27.24
C ASN A 103 44.37 -45.06 27.69
N PHE A 104 45.29 -45.92 28.14
CA PHE A 104 46.65 -45.50 28.50
C PHE A 104 47.41 -44.86 27.34
N PRO A 105 47.38 -45.41 26.09
CA PRO A 105 48.03 -44.76 24.96
C PRO A 105 47.54 -43.33 24.72
N THR A 106 46.24 -43.09 24.84
CA THR A 106 45.66 -41.75 24.72
C THR A 106 46.17 -40.83 25.81
N ILE A 107 46.17 -41.25 27.08
CA ILE A 107 46.71 -40.46 28.21
C ILE A 107 48.18 -40.12 27.99
N TYR A 108 48.96 -41.08 27.53
CA TYR A 108 50.40 -40.95 27.32
C TYR A 108 50.74 -39.92 26.25
N THR A 109 49.93 -39.82 25.19
CA THR A 109 50.14 -38.90 24.07
C THR A 109 49.55 -37.51 24.28
N LEU A 110 48.79 -37.27 25.36
CA LEU A 110 48.23 -35.96 25.68
C LEU A 110 49.33 -34.91 25.90
N SER A 111 49.03 -33.64 25.56
CA SER A 111 49.90 -32.50 25.86
C SER A 111 50.06 -32.28 27.37
N PHE A 112 50.96 -31.38 27.75
CA PHE A 112 51.15 -30.96 29.15
C PHE A 112 49.83 -30.45 29.76
N GLU A 113 49.14 -29.56 29.04
CA GLU A 113 47.92 -28.90 29.46
C GLU A 113 46.79 -29.92 29.67
N SER A 114 46.64 -30.85 28.73
CA SER A 114 45.64 -31.92 28.77
C SER A 114 45.90 -32.91 29.91
N ARG A 115 47.15 -33.29 30.18
CA ARG A 115 47.48 -34.10 31.38
C ARG A 115 47.25 -33.33 32.67
N SER A 116 47.59 -32.04 32.69
CA SER A 116 47.32 -31.18 33.85
C SER A 116 45.82 -31.09 34.15
N LEU A 117 44.96 -31.05 33.11
CA LEU A 117 43.50 -31.15 33.26
C LEU A 117 43.08 -32.46 33.95
N LEU A 118 43.53 -33.62 33.45
CA LEU A 118 43.23 -34.92 34.07
C LEU A 118 43.70 -34.98 35.53
N HIS A 119 44.90 -34.46 35.80
CA HIS A 119 45.43 -34.40 37.14
C HIS A 119 44.56 -33.55 38.07
N ARG A 120 44.12 -32.36 37.64
CA ARG A 120 43.23 -31.49 38.44
C ARG A 120 41.83 -32.08 38.65
N LEU A 121 41.29 -32.80 37.66
CA LEU A 121 39.97 -33.43 37.75
C LEU A 121 39.98 -34.67 38.65
N PHE A 122 41.01 -35.53 38.57
CA PHE A 122 40.98 -36.85 39.20
C PHE A 122 41.99 -37.03 40.34
N CYS A 123 43.12 -36.32 40.32
CA CYS A 123 44.25 -36.57 41.23
C CYS A 123 44.37 -35.54 42.36
N GLY A 124 43.63 -34.41 42.31
CA GLY A 124 43.68 -33.31 43.28
C GLY A 124 43.22 -33.65 44.71
N LEU A 125 42.84 -32.66 45.53
CA LEU A 125 42.29 -32.95 46.87
C LEU A 125 40.93 -33.67 46.77
N PRO A 126 40.55 -34.58 47.71
CA PRO A 126 39.29 -35.32 47.63
C PRO A 126 38.04 -34.44 47.44
N SER A 127 38.01 -33.25 48.04
CA SER A 127 36.92 -32.27 47.89
C SER A 127 36.86 -31.59 46.51
N GLN A 128 37.89 -31.78 45.69
CA GLN A 128 38.02 -31.20 44.35
C GLN A 128 38.05 -32.29 43.26
N ARG A 129 37.89 -33.57 43.60
CA ARG A 129 37.88 -34.65 42.60
C ARG A 129 36.49 -34.84 42.04
N ILE A 130 36.40 -35.01 40.72
CA ILE A 130 35.21 -35.58 40.09
C ILE A 130 35.28 -37.10 40.26
N ARG A 131 34.18 -37.74 40.64
CA ARG A 131 34.13 -39.20 40.77
C ARG A 131 34.34 -39.85 39.41
N VAL A 132 35.51 -40.44 39.20
CA VAL A 132 35.83 -41.09 37.92
C VAL A 132 34.99 -42.37 37.72
N ASN A 133 34.40 -42.47 36.55
CA ASN A 133 33.85 -43.72 36.01
C ASN A 133 34.31 -43.85 34.55
N ARG A 134 33.98 -44.98 33.91
CA ARG A 134 34.44 -45.25 32.53
C ARG A 134 33.94 -44.21 31.51
N GLU A 135 32.70 -43.76 31.65
CA GLU A 135 32.10 -42.79 30.73
C GLU A 135 32.71 -41.39 30.88
N ILE A 136 32.86 -40.91 32.11
CA ILE A 136 33.50 -39.62 32.42
C ILE A 136 34.95 -39.64 31.93
N LEU A 137 35.69 -40.72 32.21
CA LEU A 137 37.07 -40.84 31.75
C LEU A 137 37.15 -40.81 30.22
N ALA A 138 36.30 -41.58 29.52
CA ALA A 138 36.28 -41.60 28.06
C ALA A 138 35.96 -40.22 27.46
N ALA A 139 34.97 -39.52 28.02
CA ALA A 139 34.60 -38.17 27.58
C ALA A 139 35.72 -37.15 27.83
N VAL A 140 36.33 -37.15 29.03
CA VAL A 140 37.46 -36.27 29.36
C VAL A 140 38.65 -36.52 28.44
N LEU A 141 38.98 -37.79 28.14
CA LEU A 141 40.05 -38.13 27.22
C LEU A 141 39.77 -37.66 25.79
N THR A 142 38.52 -37.80 25.34
CA THR A 142 38.09 -37.30 24.03
C THR A 142 38.26 -35.78 23.94
N LEU A 143 37.76 -35.04 24.93
CA LEU A 143 37.88 -33.58 24.99
C LEU A 143 39.34 -33.12 25.09
N ALA A 144 40.11 -33.73 25.99
CA ALA A 144 41.50 -33.36 26.25
C ALA A 144 42.43 -33.68 25.08
N SER A 145 42.13 -34.71 24.28
CA SER A 145 42.90 -35.03 23.08
C SER A 145 42.59 -34.11 21.90
N GLN A 146 41.33 -33.66 21.77
CA GLN A 146 40.90 -32.81 20.66
C GLN A 146 41.18 -31.32 20.87
N LEU A 147 41.14 -30.83 22.12
CA LEU A 147 41.15 -29.40 22.42
C LEU A 147 42.13 -29.01 23.55
N PRO A 148 43.46 -29.13 23.35
CA PRO A 148 44.45 -28.84 24.39
C PRO A 148 44.38 -27.40 24.92
N HIS A 149 43.92 -26.43 24.11
CA HIS A 149 43.79 -25.03 24.51
C HIS A 149 42.51 -24.69 25.30
N TYR A 150 41.54 -25.61 25.38
CA TYR A 150 40.26 -25.38 26.06
C TYR A 150 40.17 -26.06 27.44
N CYS A 151 41.31 -26.52 27.98
CA CYS A 151 41.34 -27.29 29.24
C CYS A 151 40.64 -26.60 30.41
N GLU A 152 40.76 -25.28 30.54
CA GLU A 152 40.10 -24.51 31.61
C GLU A 152 38.57 -24.52 31.46
N ILE A 153 38.06 -24.36 30.24
CA ILE A 153 36.63 -24.38 29.93
C ILE A 153 36.06 -25.79 30.13
N ILE A 154 36.78 -26.83 29.70
CA ILE A 154 36.41 -28.24 29.93
C ILE A 154 36.32 -28.51 31.43
N GLU A 155 37.34 -28.11 32.21
CA GLU A 155 37.36 -28.28 33.66
C GLU A 155 36.17 -27.61 34.33
N ARG A 156 35.94 -26.33 34.02
CA ARG A 156 34.84 -25.56 34.59
C ARG A 156 33.49 -26.19 34.27
N SER A 157 33.31 -26.70 33.06
CA SER A 157 32.06 -27.35 32.63
C SER A 157 31.78 -28.62 33.41
N LEU A 158 32.77 -29.51 33.53
CA LEU A 158 32.63 -30.77 34.23
C LEU A 158 32.41 -30.55 35.73
N ARG A 159 33.13 -29.60 36.33
CA ARG A 159 32.93 -29.23 37.74
C ARG A 159 31.56 -28.61 37.99
N PHE A 160 31.08 -27.76 37.07
CA PHE A 160 29.74 -27.20 37.14
C PHE A 160 28.69 -28.31 37.14
N LEU A 161 28.74 -29.22 36.17
CA LEU A 161 27.82 -30.36 36.07
C LEU A 161 27.88 -31.27 37.30
N GLU A 162 29.07 -31.59 37.79
CA GLU A 162 29.25 -32.39 39.01
C GLU A 162 28.63 -31.70 40.23
N SER A 163 28.87 -30.40 40.40
CA SER A 163 28.32 -29.63 41.54
C SER A 163 26.80 -29.56 41.54
N LYS A 164 26.18 -29.73 40.37
CA LYS A 164 24.73 -29.75 40.19
C LYS A 164 24.16 -31.17 40.12
N ASN A 165 24.97 -32.21 40.31
CA ASN A 165 24.59 -33.62 40.14
C ASN A 165 24.01 -33.95 38.74
N HIS A 166 24.48 -33.25 37.71
CA HIS A 166 24.05 -33.40 36.31
C HIS A 166 25.18 -33.85 35.38
N LEU A 167 26.22 -34.48 35.92
CA LEU A 167 27.29 -35.11 35.12
C LEU A 167 26.80 -36.47 34.55
N THR A 168 25.80 -36.42 33.69
CA THR A 168 25.15 -37.58 33.08
C THR A 168 25.78 -37.95 31.74
N SER A 169 25.48 -39.14 31.22
CA SER A 169 25.94 -39.57 29.90
C SER A 169 25.46 -38.60 28.80
N THR A 170 24.27 -38.01 28.94
CA THR A 170 23.73 -37.00 28.01
C THR A 170 24.56 -35.71 28.03
N ALA A 171 24.89 -35.20 29.21
CA ALA A 171 25.70 -33.99 29.36
C ALA A 171 27.13 -34.18 28.84
N LEU A 172 27.73 -35.35 29.12
CA LEU A 172 29.04 -35.72 28.58
C LEU A 172 29.01 -35.80 27.06
N ASN A 173 27.98 -36.41 26.49
CA ASN A 173 27.80 -36.53 25.04
C ASN A 173 27.65 -35.14 24.37
N LEU A 174 26.95 -34.20 25.01
CA LEU A 174 26.84 -32.82 24.53
C LEU A 174 28.21 -32.15 24.47
N LEU A 175 29.01 -32.25 25.55
CA LEU A 175 30.35 -31.68 25.60
C LEU A 175 31.26 -32.29 24.52
N THR A 176 31.24 -33.62 24.34
CA THR A 176 32.13 -34.31 23.39
C THR A 176 31.73 -34.12 21.94
N ASN A 177 30.43 -34.00 21.63
CA ASN A 177 29.97 -33.84 20.24
C ASN A 177 29.98 -32.38 19.77
N LYS A 178 30.02 -31.41 20.70
CA LYS A 178 30.01 -29.97 20.41
C LYS A 178 31.30 -29.28 20.81
N THR A 179 32.42 -29.96 20.56
CA THR A 179 33.78 -29.49 20.91
C THR A 179 34.11 -28.13 20.29
N ASN A 180 33.72 -27.89 19.04
CA ASN A 180 33.95 -26.60 18.37
C ASN A 180 33.09 -25.44 18.91
N GLU A 181 32.08 -25.73 19.74
CA GLU A 181 31.13 -24.76 20.31
C GLU A 181 31.14 -24.81 21.84
N LEU A 182 32.26 -25.23 22.45
CA LEU A 182 32.31 -25.55 23.87
C LEU A 182 31.93 -24.36 24.76
N THR A 183 32.38 -23.14 24.42
CA THR A 183 32.02 -21.91 25.14
C THR A 183 30.50 -21.68 25.15
N THR A 184 29.84 -21.93 24.02
CA THR A 184 28.38 -21.86 23.87
C THR A 184 27.70 -22.91 24.74
N VAL A 185 28.21 -24.15 24.74
CA VAL A 185 27.70 -25.24 25.60
C VAL A 185 27.76 -24.85 27.08
N VAL A 186 28.89 -24.30 27.54
CA VAL A 186 29.04 -23.89 28.96
C VAL A 186 28.01 -22.85 29.33
N THR A 187 27.85 -21.84 28.49
CA THR A 187 26.91 -20.73 28.74
C THR A 187 25.48 -21.24 28.71
N LEU A 188 25.13 -22.10 27.75
CA LEU A 188 23.84 -22.78 27.68
C LEU A 188 23.53 -23.56 28.96
N LEU A 189 24.47 -24.37 29.47
CA LEU A 189 24.29 -25.13 30.71
C LEU A 189 24.03 -24.22 31.92
N GLN A 190 24.74 -23.09 32.01
CA GLN A 190 24.55 -22.11 33.07
C GLN A 190 23.19 -21.40 32.96
N GLU A 191 22.76 -21.06 31.74
CA GLU A 191 21.44 -20.44 31.52
C GLU A 191 20.28 -21.43 31.79
N LEU A 192 20.43 -22.71 31.46
CA LEU A 192 19.46 -23.76 31.81
C LEU A 192 19.34 -23.94 33.33
N ASP A 193 20.46 -23.89 34.05
CA ASP A 193 20.46 -23.96 35.53
C ASP A 193 19.80 -22.74 36.15
N LYS A 194 20.07 -21.52 35.66
CA LYS A 194 19.39 -20.29 36.09
C LYS A 194 17.88 -20.35 35.88
N ALA A 195 17.45 -20.98 34.79
CA ALA A 195 16.05 -21.21 34.47
C ALA A 195 15.41 -22.36 35.28
N ASN A 196 16.18 -23.08 36.10
CA ASN A 196 15.77 -24.31 36.79
C ASN A 196 15.27 -25.43 35.86
N CYS A 197 15.81 -25.52 34.64
CA CYS A 197 15.43 -26.53 33.63
C CYS A 197 16.61 -27.40 33.16
N LEU A 198 17.75 -27.36 33.86
CA LEU A 198 18.87 -28.26 33.59
C LEU A 198 18.50 -29.71 33.94
N ASN A 199 18.14 -30.51 32.94
CA ASN A 199 17.88 -31.95 33.07
C ASN A 199 18.20 -32.71 31.77
N ASP A 200 18.25 -34.04 31.84
CA ASP A 200 18.65 -34.89 30.72
C ASP A 200 17.71 -34.81 29.50
N GLU A 201 16.40 -34.65 29.71
CA GLU A 201 15.46 -34.50 28.59
C GLU A 201 15.74 -33.22 27.79
N CYS A 202 15.99 -32.11 28.48
CA CYS A 202 16.36 -30.84 27.86
C CYS A 202 17.68 -30.95 27.08
N LEU A 203 18.70 -31.59 27.68
CA LEU A 203 20.01 -31.76 27.05
C LEU A 203 19.95 -32.63 25.78
N LYS A 204 19.08 -33.66 25.74
CA LYS A 204 18.91 -34.51 24.55
C LYS A 204 18.52 -33.72 23.30
N HIS A 205 17.72 -32.66 23.45
CA HIS A 205 17.32 -31.82 22.31
C HIS A 205 18.52 -31.06 21.72
N PHE A 206 19.41 -30.54 22.56
CA PHE A 206 20.61 -29.83 22.11
C PHE A 206 21.67 -30.76 21.53
N VAL A 207 21.81 -31.99 22.07
CA VAL A 207 22.73 -33.01 21.52
C VAL A 207 22.40 -33.34 20.06
N ARG A 208 21.10 -33.38 19.72
CA ARG A 208 20.62 -33.75 18.38
C ARG A 208 20.82 -32.67 17.32
N ARG A 209 21.05 -31.42 17.71
CA ARG A 209 21.25 -30.32 16.75
C ARG A 209 22.60 -30.43 16.07
N GLU A 210 22.72 -29.92 14.85
CA GLU A 210 24.01 -29.81 14.18
C GLU A 210 24.85 -28.67 14.76
N SER A 211 24.23 -27.52 15.05
CA SER A 211 24.87 -26.35 15.62
C SER A 211 24.09 -25.80 16.82
N LEU A 212 24.82 -25.28 17.81
CA LEU A 212 24.30 -24.56 18.97
C LEU A 212 24.47 -23.05 18.85
N TYR A 213 24.91 -22.54 17.71
CA TYR A 213 25.14 -21.13 17.48
C TYR A 213 23.92 -20.30 17.90
N SER A 214 24.17 -19.28 18.73
CA SER A 214 23.18 -18.35 19.28
C SER A 214 22.20 -18.91 20.33
N MET A 215 22.29 -20.19 20.72
CA MET A 215 21.42 -20.78 21.75
C MET A 215 21.62 -20.14 23.12
N ASP A 216 22.86 -19.90 23.50
CA ASP A 216 23.24 -19.23 24.74
C ASP A 216 22.63 -17.82 24.83
N THR A 217 22.67 -17.08 23.73
CA THR A 217 22.11 -15.73 23.62
C THR A 217 20.58 -15.78 23.75
N LEU A 218 19.92 -16.71 23.06
CA LEU A 218 18.48 -16.90 23.18
C LEU A 218 18.08 -17.21 24.63
N MET A 219 18.77 -18.13 25.27
CA MET A 219 18.48 -18.52 26.66
C MET A 219 18.70 -17.37 27.63
N SER A 220 19.77 -16.58 27.45
CA SER A 220 20.01 -15.37 28.23
C SER A 220 18.88 -14.35 28.07
N LEU A 221 18.33 -14.16 26.86
CA LEU A 221 17.20 -13.27 26.62
C LEU A 221 15.92 -13.77 27.30
N LEU A 222 15.64 -15.07 27.22
CA LEU A 222 14.46 -15.68 27.85
C LEU A 222 14.54 -15.59 29.39
N ASN A 223 15.72 -15.79 29.96
CA ASN A 223 15.98 -15.60 31.39
C ASN A 223 15.84 -14.14 31.82
N HIS A 224 16.36 -13.20 31.03
CA HIS A 224 16.17 -11.77 31.27
C HIS A 224 14.69 -11.39 31.27
N ALA A 225 13.91 -11.97 30.36
CA ALA A 225 12.47 -11.82 30.25
C ALA A 225 11.68 -12.58 31.33
N LYS A 226 12.35 -13.38 32.18
CA LYS A 226 11.73 -14.25 33.20
C LYS A 226 10.69 -15.22 32.61
N ILE A 227 10.92 -15.73 31.40
CA ILE A 227 10.06 -16.73 30.77
C ILE A 227 10.30 -18.09 31.39
N ALA A 228 9.26 -18.72 31.92
CA ALA A 228 9.35 -20.08 32.43
C ALA A 228 9.57 -21.07 31.27
N LEU A 229 10.68 -21.80 31.31
CA LEU A 229 11.04 -22.75 30.25
C LEU A 229 10.56 -24.15 30.64
N ASN A 230 9.54 -24.64 29.94
CA ASN A 230 9.12 -26.04 30.03
C ASN A 230 9.80 -26.89 28.96
N GLU A 231 9.69 -28.21 29.10
CA GLU A 231 10.30 -29.18 28.17
C GLU A 231 9.81 -28.98 26.72
N GLU A 232 8.51 -28.70 26.53
CA GLU A 232 7.92 -28.48 25.20
C GLU A 232 8.55 -27.28 24.48
N LEU A 233 8.74 -26.15 25.17
CA LEU A 233 9.38 -24.98 24.61
C LEU A 233 10.85 -25.23 24.28
N ILE A 234 11.57 -25.95 25.15
CA ILE A 234 12.96 -26.33 24.93
C ILE A 234 13.09 -27.27 23.73
N GLN A 235 12.15 -28.20 23.56
CA GLN A 235 12.08 -29.05 22.38
C GLN A 235 11.89 -28.21 21.12
N GLN A 236 10.96 -27.26 21.12
CA GLN A 236 10.69 -26.38 19.97
C GLN A 236 11.91 -25.52 19.61
N ILE A 237 12.56 -24.92 20.60
CA ILE A 237 13.84 -24.20 20.43
C ILE A 237 14.88 -25.15 19.84
N GLY A 238 15.00 -26.34 20.43
CA GLY A 238 15.92 -27.41 20.05
C GLY A 238 15.74 -27.90 18.62
N THR A 239 14.57 -27.73 18.00
CA THR A 239 14.31 -28.15 16.61
C THR A 239 14.19 -27.00 15.61
N ASN A 240 14.25 -25.74 16.04
CA ASN A 240 14.07 -24.59 15.15
C ASN A 240 15.42 -24.13 14.55
N ASP A 241 15.52 -24.01 13.23
CA ASP A 241 16.76 -23.65 12.53
C ASP A 241 16.93 -22.13 12.29
N GLN A 242 16.02 -21.31 12.80
CA GLN A 242 15.91 -19.88 12.52
C GLN A 242 16.10 -19.00 13.77
N LEU A 243 16.79 -19.53 14.78
CA LEU A 243 16.90 -18.90 16.10
C LEU A 243 17.59 -17.54 16.09
N HIS A 244 18.51 -17.29 15.15
CA HIS A 244 19.19 -16.00 15.04
C HIS A 244 18.22 -14.86 14.74
N TYR A 245 17.19 -15.10 13.92
CA TYR A 245 16.15 -14.11 13.64
C TYR A 245 15.22 -13.90 14.85
N LEU A 246 14.93 -14.97 15.59
CA LEU A 246 14.16 -14.90 16.83
C LEU A 246 14.88 -14.00 17.85
N ILE A 247 16.18 -14.17 18.03
CA ILE A 247 17.00 -13.38 18.97
C ILE A 247 16.91 -11.88 18.68
N GLU A 248 17.02 -11.49 17.41
CA GLU A 248 16.92 -10.09 17.00
C GLU A 248 15.52 -9.51 17.33
N THR A 249 14.48 -10.30 17.11
CA THR A 249 13.10 -9.92 17.41
C THR A 249 12.88 -9.81 18.91
N LEU A 250 13.30 -10.80 19.70
CA LEU A 250 13.17 -10.78 21.16
C LEU A 250 13.93 -9.61 21.79
N SER A 251 15.12 -9.29 21.28
CA SER A 251 15.90 -8.12 21.74
C SER A 251 15.13 -6.81 21.53
N THR A 252 14.45 -6.68 20.38
CA THR A 252 13.57 -5.55 20.06
C THR A 252 12.38 -5.51 21.02
N LEU A 253 11.72 -6.66 21.26
CA LEU A 253 10.58 -6.76 22.17
C LEU A 253 10.94 -6.55 23.64
N LEU A 254 12.17 -6.80 24.07
CA LEU A 254 12.60 -6.56 25.46
C LEU A 254 13.04 -5.13 25.73
N SER A 255 13.30 -4.36 24.68
CA SER A 255 13.74 -2.96 24.79
C SER A 255 12.56 -1.99 24.98
N THR A 256 11.33 -2.44 24.77
CA THR A 256 10.11 -1.65 24.96
C THR A 256 9.72 -1.52 26.43
N LYS A 257 9.14 -0.37 26.80
CA LYS A 257 8.65 -0.13 28.17
C LYS A 257 7.25 -0.68 28.42
N GLU A 258 6.42 -0.78 27.38
CA GLU A 258 4.98 -1.02 27.50
C GLU A 258 4.53 -2.41 27.05
N PHE A 259 5.45 -3.25 26.58
CA PHE A 259 5.14 -4.61 26.14
C PHE A 259 5.82 -5.65 27.02
N HIS A 260 4.99 -6.56 27.56
CA HIS A 260 5.44 -7.65 28.41
C HIS A 260 5.59 -8.94 27.58
N LEU A 261 6.83 -9.32 27.28
CA LEU A 261 7.11 -10.60 26.64
C LEU A 261 6.69 -11.75 27.57
N ASN A 262 5.95 -12.73 27.05
CA ASN A 262 5.46 -13.89 27.79
C ASN A 262 5.70 -15.18 26.98
N ILE A 263 5.41 -16.34 27.57
CA ILE A 263 5.67 -17.63 26.94
C ILE A 263 4.86 -17.85 25.65
N GLU A 264 3.62 -17.36 25.60
CA GLU A 264 2.74 -17.49 24.44
C GLU A 264 3.29 -16.73 23.22
N HIS A 265 3.84 -15.53 23.44
CA HIS A 265 4.52 -14.76 22.40
C HIS A 265 5.75 -15.50 21.84
N VAL A 266 6.57 -16.11 22.72
CA VAL A 266 7.75 -16.88 22.29
C VAL A 266 7.33 -18.11 21.49
N ALA A 267 6.34 -18.86 21.98
CA ALA A 267 5.81 -20.03 21.29
C ALA A 267 5.21 -19.66 19.91
N LEU A 268 4.55 -18.50 19.80
CA LEU A 268 4.03 -17.99 18.54
C LEU A 268 5.16 -17.71 17.55
N LEU A 269 6.23 -17.02 17.98
CA LEU A 269 7.36 -16.67 17.11
C LEU A 269 8.16 -17.90 16.68
N LEU A 270 8.30 -18.91 17.54
CA LEU A 270 8.98 -20.17 17.21
C LEU A 270 8.31 -20.97 16.10
N ARG A 271 7.02 -20.71 15.82
CA ARG A 271 6.26 -21.37 14.74
C ARG A 271 6.38 -20.65 13.40
N GLN A 272 7.03 -19.48 13.35
CA GLN A 272 7.15 -18.67 12.14
C GLN A 272 8.36 -19.07 11.29
N ASP A 273 8.31 -18.71 10.00
CA ASP A 273 9.41 -18.93 9.06
C ASP A 273 10.35 -17.71 8.96
N PHE A 274 11.44 -17.85 8.18
CA PHE A 274 12.44 -16.79 8.05
C PHE A 274 11.90 -15.55 7.35
N THR A 275 10.92 -15.72 6.44
CA THR A 275 10.31 -14.62 5.68
C THR A 275 9.50 -13.73 6.61
N PHE A 276 8.78 -14.34 7.55
CA PHE A 276 8.08 -13.63 8.63
C PHE A 276 9.04 -12.69 9.37
N PHE A 277 10.19 -13.20 9.83
CA PHE A 277 11.10 -12.40 10.64
C PHE A 277 11.71 -11.25 9.86
N ILE A 278 12.17 -11.48 8.62
CA ILE A 278 12.75 -10.41 7.80
C ILE A 278 11.73 -9.31 7.53
N GLY A 279 10.49 -9.67 7.18
CA GLY A 279 9.45 -8.70 6.80
C GLY A 279 8.89 -7.91 7.99
N LYS A 280 8.76 -8.53 9.17
CA LYS A 280 8.06 -7.93 10.32
C LYS A 280 9.00 -7.29 11.33
N ASN A 281 10.26 -7.72 11.41
CA ASN A 281 11.20 -7.16 12.39
C ASN A 281 11.53 -5.69 12.11
N SER A 282 11.59 -5.26 10.84
CA SER A 282 11.75 -3.84 10.48
C SER A 282 10.61 -2.98 11.03
N VAL A 283 9.37 -3.47 10.92
CA VAL A 283 8.15 -2.81 11.43
C VAL A 283 8.20 -2.70 12.95
N LEU A 284 8.54 -3.79 13.65
CA LEU A 284 8.68 -3.78 15.12
C LEU A 284 9.74 -2.79 15.60
N LYS A 285 10.88 -2.69 14.91
CA LYS A 285 11.93 -1.72 15.23
C LYS A 285 11.49 -0.28 15.02
N LEU A 286 10.74 0.01 13.96
CA LEU A 286 10.19 1.34 13.70
C LEU A 286 9.17 1.75 14.78
N LEU A 287 8.31 0.82 15.20
CA LEU A 287 7.38 1.02 16.30
C LEU A 287 8.11 1.26 17.62
N LEU A 288 9.14 0.47 17.94
CA LEU A 288 9.96 0.63 19.13
C LEU A 288 10.63 2.01 19.17
N LYS A 289 11.28 2.43 18.07
CA LYS A 289 11.99 3.72 17.97
C LYS A 289 11.08 4.92 18.25
N ASN A 290 9.78 4.76 18.06
CA ASN A 290 8.80 5.83 18.20
C ASN A 290 7.86 5.63 19.40
N ASP A 291 8.20 4.71 20.32
CA ASP A 291 7.41 4.44 21.53
C ASP A 291 5.96 3.99 21.24
N LEU A 292 5.74 3.25 20.14
CA LEU A 292 4.42 2.75 19.69
C LEU A 292 4.29 1.21 19.78
N LEU A 293 5.30 0.52 20.29
CA LEU A 293 5.33 -0.93 20.38
C LEU A 293 4.67 -1.43 21.68
N GLY A 294 3.37 -1.70 21.62
CA GLY A 294 2.57 -2.35 22.67
C GLY A 294 2.01 -3.73 22.25
N HIS A 295 1.27 -4.40 23.14
CA HIS A 295 0.69 -5.73 22.90
C HIS A 295 -0.19 -5.78 21.65
N GLN A 296 -1.01 -4.75 21.46
CA GLN A 296 -1.91 -4.68 20.32
C GLN A 296 -1.15 -4.54 18.99
N ALA A 297 -0.10 -3.71 18.97
CA ALA A 297 0.73 -3.51 17.79
C ALA A 297 1.51 -4.78 17.44
N PHE A 298 2.04 -5.47 18.46
CA PHE A 298 2.68 -6.77 18.28
C PHE A 298 1.73 -7.80 17.67
N ASP A 299 0.54 -7.96 18.26
CA ASP A 299 -0.45 -8.93 17.79
C ASP A 299 -0.88 -8.65 16.34
N TYR A 300 -1.12 -7.37 16.02
CA TYR A 300 -1.39 -6.93 14.66
C TYR A 300 -0.26 -7.29 13.69
N VAL A 301 0.98 -6.96 14.05
CA VAL A 301 2.16 -7.23 13.21
C VAL A 301 2.34 -8.74 13.01
N CYS A 302 2.08 -9.57 14.01
CA CYS A 302 2.17 -11.02 13.89
C CYS A 302 1.07 -11.59 12.97
N THR A 303 -0.16 -11.10 13.07
CA THR A 303 -1.34 -11.72 12.44
C THR A 303 -1.66 -11.21 11.03
N HIS A 304 -1.09 -10.07 10.60
CA HIS A 304 -1.44 -9.44 9.31
C HIS A 304 -0.27 -9.31 8.34
N ASP A 305 -0.59 -9.08 7.07
CA ASP A 305 0.38 -8.52 6.12
C ASP A 305 0.66 -7.06 6.49
N VAL A 306 1.93 -6.78 6.75
CA VAL A 306 2.39 -5.47 7.23
C VAL A 306 3.12 -4.67 6.17
N PHE A 307 3.17 -5.10 4.89
CA PHE A 307 3.92 -4.39 3.87
C PHE A 307 3.51 -2.90 3.77
N SER A 308 2.22 -2.64 3.56
CA SER A 308 1.71 -1.26 3.49
C SER A 308 1.88 -0.51 4.81
N PHE A 309 1.75 -1.22 5.94
CA PHE A 309 1.92 -0.62 7.26
C PHE A 309 3.36 -0.18 7.51
N GLY A 310 4.34 -1.03 7.18
CA GLY A 310 5.77 -0.70 7.26
C GLY A 310 6.10 0.52 6.41
N GLN A 311 5.62 0.58 5.16
CA GLN A 311 5.81 1.74 4.30
C GLN A 311 5.20 3.03 4.87
N ILE A 312 4.03 2.94 5.52
CA ILE A 312 3.43 4.08 6.22
C ILE A 312 4.34 4.54 7.37
N LEU A 313 4.80 3.63 8.22
CA LEU A 313 5.69 3.97 9.33
C LEU A 313 7.00 4.62 8.86
N GLU A 314 7.58 4.12 7.77
CA GLU A 314 8.78 4.70 7.15
C GLU A 314 8.53 6.14 6.68
N ILE A 315 7.47 6.37 5.91
CA ILE A 315 7.09 7.71 5.42
C ILE A 315 6.89 8.69 6.57
N LEU A 316 6.12 8.28 7.59
CA LEU A 316 5.80 9.16 8.72
C LEU A 316 7.01 9.38 9.63
N SER A 317 7.88 8.38 9.79
CA SER A 317 9.14 8.54 10.53
C SER A 317 10.07 9.52 9.82
N ASP A 318 10.19 9.46 8.49
CA ASP A 318 11.03 10.37 7.71
C ASP A 318 10.61 11.83 7.85
N LYS A 319 9.30 12.09 7.92
CA LYS A 319 8.74 13.44 8.08
C LYS A 319 8.59 13.86 9.55
N SER A 320 9.07 13.06 10.51
CA SER A 320 8.88 13.28 11.95
C SER A 320 7.41 13.41 12.39
N LEU A 321 6.48 12.86 11.60
CA LEU A 321 5.03 12.94 11.85
C LEU A 321 4.52 11.80 12.72
N LEU A 322 5.29 10.72 12.87
CA LEU A 322 4.81 9.50 13.53
C LEU A 322 4.44 9.72 15.01
N LYS A 323 5.22 10.52 15.75
CA LYS A 323 4.97 10.80 17.18
C LYS A 323 3.73 11.66 17.40
N ASP A 324 3.47 12.62 16.51
CA ASP A 324 2.35 13.55 16.66
C ASP A 324 1.02 12.97 16.18
N ASN A 325 1.04 11.79 15.54
CA ASN A 325 -0.12 11.20 14.87
C ASN A 325 -0.39 9.75 15.31
N GLN A 326 -0.19 9.45 16.61
CA GLN A 326 -0.37 8.10 17.17
C GLN A 326 -1.78 7.56 16.94
N GLU A 327 -2.81 8.42 17.00
CA GLU A 327 -4.21 8.04 16.76
C GLU A 327 -4.41 7.38 15.38
N ILE A 328 -3.69 7.85 14.35
CA ILE A 328 -3.76 7.28 13.00
C ILE A 328 -3.18 5.87 13.01
N ILE A 329 -2.06 5.66 13.71
CA ILE A 329 -1.42 4.35 13.83
C ILE A 329 -2.33 3.36 14.58
N HIS A 330 -2.97 3.81 15.66
CA HIS A 330 -3.97 3.00 16.35
C HIS A 330 -5.16 2.65 15.46
N ALA A 331 -5.67 3.58 14.67
CA ALA A 331 -6.75 3.32 13.72
C ALA A 331 -6.36 2.30 12.63
N ILE A 332 -5.11 2.31 12.16
CA ILE A 332 -4.56 1.29 11.25
C ILE A 332 -4.54 -0.09 11.92
N ILE A 333 -4.02 -0.17 13.15
CA ILE A 333 -3.94 -1.40 13.94
C ILE A 333 -5.35 -1.95 14.20
N ASN A 334 -6.33 -1.07 14.43
CA ASN A 334 -7.75 -1.43 14.61
C ASN A 334 -8.48 -1.76 13.30
N LYS A 335 -7.81 -1.68 12.14
CA LYS A 335 -8.41 -1.86 10.80
C LYS A 335 -9.62 -0.97 10.54
N GLU A 336 -9.56 0.28 10.99
CA GLU A 336 -10.63 1.24 10.77
C GLU A 336 -10.72 1.69 9.31
N PHE A 337 -9.65 1.51 8.53
CA PHE A 337 -9.58 1.83 7.10
C PHE A 337 -8.58 0.95 6.33
N ASP A 338 -8.50 1.14 5.01
CA ASP A 338 -7.61 0.40 4.10
C ASP A 338 -6.19 1.00 4.08
N ASN A 339 -5.22 0.25 4.62
CA ASN A 339 -3.82 0.66 4.70
C ASN A 339 -3.17 0.92 3.34
N TYR A 340 -3.56 0.18 2.30
CA TYR A 340 -2.93 0.31 0.99
C TYR A 340 -3.31 1.64 0.33
N GLN A 341 -4.57 2.02 0.45
CA GLN A 341 -5.07 3.31 -0.04
C GLN A 341 -4.47 4.48 0.76
N PHE A 342 -4.35 4.32 2.08
CA PHE A 342 -3.71 5.32 2.92
C PHE A 342 -2.24 5.52 2.56
N TYR A 343 -1.50 4.43 2.40
CA TYR A 343 -0.12 4.43 1.92
C TYR A 343 0.02 5.22 0.61
N LYS A 344 -0.79 4.92 -0.40
CA LYS A 344 -0.75 5.62 -1.70
C LYS A 344 -0.94 7.12 -1.56
N ALA A 345 -1.94 7.53 -0.78
CA ALA A 345 -2.22 8.94 -0.53
C ALA A 345 -1.03 9.66 0.12
N ILE A 346 -0.51 9.13 1.24
CA ILE A 346 0.61 9.79 1.94
C ILE A 346 1.91 9.71 1.15
N ASN A 347 2.12 8.66 0.35
CA ASN A 347 3.28 8.53 -0.52
C ASN A 347 3.27 9.58 -1.63
N TYR A 348 2.11 9.80 -2.25
CA TYR A 348 1.94 10.89 -3.20
C TYR A 348 2.22 12.25 -2.54
N LEU A 349 1.63 12.53 -1.38
CA LEU A 349 1.86 13.78 -0.65
C LEU A 349 3.33 13.97 -0.26
N LYS A 350 4.03 12.90 0.13
CA LYS A 350 5.48 12.93 0.40
C LYS A 350 6.25 13.33 -0.85
N LYS A 351 5.95 12.72 -1.99
CA LYS A 351 6.61 13.00 -3.29
C LYS A 351 6.35 14.42 -3.79
N ALA A 352 5.13 14.92 -3.57
CA ALA A 352 4.74 16.30 -3.92
C ALA A 352 5.24 17.35 -2.91
N ASP A 353 5.94 16.92 -1.84
CA ASP A 353 6.36 17.75 -0.71
C ASP A 353 5.21 18.51 -0.01
N LEU A 354 4.03 17.88 0.05
CA LEU A 354 2.82 18.39 0.70
C LEU A 354 2.45 17.63 1.97
N LEU A 355 3.23 16.61 2.36
CA LEU A 355 2.95 15.81 3.54
C LEU A 355 3.39 16.54 4.82
N ASP A 356 2.40 17.02 5.58
CA ASP A 356 2.53 17.63 6.89
C ASP A 356 1.45 17.08 7.84
N SER A 357 1.42 17.55 9.10
CA SER A 357 0.46 17.08 10.09
C SER A 357 -1.01 17.38 9.71
N ASN A 358 -1.26 18.50 9.04
CA ASN A 358 -2.61 18.90 8.64
C ASN A 358 -3.09 18.07 7.45
N THR A 359 -2.29 17.93 6.40
CA THR A 359 -2.64 17.14 5.21
C THR A 359 -2.79 15.66 5.57
N LEU A 360 -1.94 15.13 6.44
CA LEU A 360 -2.06 13.78 7.00
C LEU A 360 -3.39 13.58 7.74
N THR A 361 -3.73 14.50 8.65
CA THR A 361 -4.99 14.46 9.41
C THR A 361 -6.21 14.54 8.50
N LEU A 362 -6.18 15.40 7.48
CA LEU A 362 -7.25 15.52 6.50
C LEU A 362 -7.42 14.23 5.70
N CYS A 363 -6.33 13.64 5.21
CA CYS A 363 -6.37 12.33 4.55
C CYS A 363 -6.96 11.26 5.44
N PHE A 364 -6.55 11.20 6.72
CA PHE A 364 -7.10 10.26 7.69
C PHE A 364 -8.60 10.44 7.92
N LYS A 365 -9.06 11.68 8.13
CA LYS A 365 -10.49 12.00 8.30
C LYS A 365 -11.33 11.58 7.09
N LEU A 366 -10.80 11.75 5.89
CA LEU A 366 -11.47 11.30 4.67
C LEU A 366 -11.62 9.78 4.63
N MET A 367 -10.67 9.02 5.18
CA MET A 367 -10.72 7.56 5.21
C MET A 367 -11.60 6.98 6.33
N GLY A 368 -11.66 7.64 7.49
CA GLY A 368 -12.42 7.17 8.66
C GLY A 368 -13.93 7.39 8.60
N ALA A 369 -14.43 8.24 7.70
CA ALA A 369 -15.87 8.50 7.56
C ALA A 369 -16.59 7.29 6.90
N LYS A 370 -17.00 6.34 7.75
CA LYS A 370 -17.86 5.19 7.43
C LYS A 370 -19.20 5.65 6.83
N SER A 371 -19.28 5.85 5.51
CA SER A 371 -20.47 5.52 4.68
C SER A 371 -20.48 6.11 3.27
N ASP A 372 -19.66 7.13 2.96
CA ASP A 372 -19.81 7.81 1.69
C ASP A 372 -18.87 7.25 0.62
N LEU A 373 -19.45 6.63 -0.41
CA LEU A 373 -18.80 6.33 -1.71
C LEU A 373 -17.98 7.53 -2.23
N PHE A 374 -18.34 8.74 -1.82
CA PHE A 374 -17.68 9.99 -2.15
C PHE A 374 -16.26 10.12 -1.58
N ASN A 375 -15.96 9.60 -0.39
CA ASN A 375 -14.64 9.77 0.24
C ASN A 375 -13.55 8.94 -0.44
N LYS A 376 -13.91 7.81 -1.05
CA LYS A 376 -13.00 7.06 -1.94
C LYS A 376 -12.57 7.88 -3.14
N SER A 377 -13.33 8.91 -3.54
CA SER A 377 -13.02 9.71 -4.72
C SER A 377 -11.76 10.55 -4.53
N ILE A 378 -11.46 11.06 -3.31
CA ILE A 378 -10.24 11.85 -3.05
C ILE A 378 -8.98 10.99 -3.20
N LEU A 379 -9.00 9.77 -2.66
CA LEU A 379 -7.87 8.85 -2.79
C LEU A 379 -7.57 8.51 -4.26
N ASN A 380 -8.63 8.35 -5.06
CA ASN A 380 -8.48 8.14 -6.50
C ASN A 380 -7.79 9.33 -7.20
N PHE A 381 -7.91 10.57 -6.68
CA PHE A 381 -7.14 11.69 -7.25
C PHE A 381 -5.65 11.51 -7.04
N PHE A 382 -5.18 11.05 -5.88
CA PHE A 382 -3.75 10.83 -5.67
C PHE A 382 -3.20 9.74 -6.59
N ASP A 383 -3.94 8.64 -6.78
CA ASP A 383 -3.61 7.62 -7.78
C ASP A 383 -3.59 8.20 -9.20
N LEU A 384 -4.57 9.04 -9.53
CA LEU A 384 -4.64 9.71 -10.84
C LEU A 384 -3.46 10.66 -11.05
N PHE A 385 -3.08 11.42 -10.03
CA PHE A 385 -1.97 12.36 -10.08
C PHE A 385 -0.63 11.64 -10.19
N GLU A 386 -0.45 10.56 -9.43
CA GLU A 386 0.74 9.72 -9.52
C GLU A 386 0.88 9.10 -10.92
N THR A 387 -0.18 8.51 -11.46
CA THR A 387 -0.17 7.89 -12.80
C THR A 387 -0.01 8.88 -13.94
N SER A 388 -0.39 10.15 -13.74
CA SER A 388 -0.23 11.23 -14.72
C SER A 388 1.04 12.07 -14.52
N HIS A 389 1.85 11.76 -13.49
CA HIS A 389 2.99 12.58 -13.08
C HIS A 389 2.62 14.04 -12.80
N PHE A 390 1.39 14.29 -12.35
CA PHE A 390 0.89 15.61 -12.00
C PHE A 390 1.17 15.89 -10.51
N CYS A 391 1.82 17.01 -10.20
CA CYS A 391 2.10 17.42 -8.82
C CYS A 391 1.17 18.58 -8.47
N VAL A 392 0.19 18.37 -7.58
CA VAL A 392 -0.58 19.49 -7.02
C VAL A 392 0.31 20.35 -6.14
N ASN A 393 -0.02 21.63 -6.02
CA ASN A 393 0.53 22.52 -4.98
C ASN A 393 -0.42 22.63 -3.76
N HIS A 394 0.02 23.35 -2.72
CA HIS A 394 -0.79 23.54 -1.50
C HIS A 394 -2.15 24.20 -1.77
N GLU A 395 -2.21 25.27 -2.58
CA GLU A 395 -3.46 25.97 -2.88
C GLU A 395 -4.45 25.06 -3.63
N GLU A 396 -3.96 24.29 -4.61
CA GLU A 396 -4.75 23.32 -5.37
C GLU A 396 -5.27 22.19 -4.48
N LEU A 397 -4.44 21.69 -3.55
CA LEU A 397 -4.82 20.67 -2.58
C LEU A 397 -5.88 21.18 -1.61
N ASP A 398 -5.72 22.38 -1.05
CA ASP A 398 -6.69 22.98 -0.14
C ASP A 398 -8.05 23.16 -0.83
N VAL A 399 -8.05 23.66 -2.07
CA VAL A 399 -9.28 23.78 -2.85
C VAL A 399 -9.90 22.40 -3.10
N LEU A 400 -9.10 21.39 -3.50
CA LEU A 400 -9.58 20.03 -3.71
C LEU A 400 -10.26 19.46 -2.45
N LEU A 401 -9.64 19.62 -1.28
CA LEU A 401 -10.16 19.15 0.00
C LEU A 401 -11.41 19.92 0.47
N SER A 402 -11.60 21.16 -0.01
CA SER A 402 -12.80 21.97 0.27
C SER A 402 -14.02 21.64 -0.60
N LEU A 403 -13.84 20.84 -1.67
CA LEU A 403 -14.92 20.53 -2.60
C LEU A 403 -15.98 19.63 -1.95
N SER A 404 -17.25 19.89 -2.29
CA SER A 404 -18.34 18.95 -1.94
C SER A 404 -18.20 17.63 -2.69
N GLY A 405 -18.72 16.53 -2.13
CA GLY A 405 -18.65 15.20 -2.76
C GLY A 405 -19.13 15.15 -4.21
N ALA A 406 -20.21 15.88 -4.53
CA ALA A 406 -20.71 15.98 -5.91
C ALA A 406 -19.74 16.73 -6.86
N ASN A 407 -19.01 17.73 -6.36
CA ASN A 407 -18.00 18.42 -7.14
C ASN A 407 -16.72 17.59 -7.27
N LEU A 408 -16.30 16.87 -6.22
CA LEU A 408 -15.18 15.93 -6.29
C LEU A 408 -15.40 14.88 -7.38
N GLN A 409 -16.58 14.26 -7.42
CA GLN A 409 -16.90 13.25 -8.43
C GLN A 409 -16.87 13.83 -9.86
N ARG A 410 -17.45 15.02 -10.06
CA ARG A 410 -17.40 15.70 -11.36
C ARG A 410 -15.97 16.04 -11.76
N PHE A 411 -15.19 16.56 -10.81
CA PHE A 411 -13.82 16.97 -11.05
C PHE A 411 -12.94 15.77 -11.37
N TYR A 412 -13.06 14.68 -10.63
CA TYR A 412 -12.36 13.42 -10.90
C TYR A 412 -12.66 12.91 -12.31
N GLY A 413 -13.93 12.91 -12.72
CA GLY A 413 -14.33 12.49 -14.06
C GLY A 413 -13.65 13.33 -15.16
N VAL A 414 -13.54 14.64 -14.96
CA VAL A 414 -12.84 15.55 -15.90
C VAL A 414 -11.33 15.28 -15.90
N LEU A 415 -10.70 15.23 -14.73
CA LEU A 415 -9.25 15.01 -14.64
C LEU A 415 -8.84 13.64 -15.18
N SER A 416 -9.65 12.60 -14.96
CA SER A 416 -9.40 11.26 -15.52
C SER A 416 -9.36 11.26 -17.05
N ARG A 417 -10.23 12.05 -17.68
CA ARG A 417 -10.24 12.23 -19.15
C ARG A 417 -9.07 13.09 -19.65
N LEU A 418 -8.66 14.10 -18.89
CA LEU A 418 -7.47 14.88 -19.19
C LEU A 418 -6.21 14.03 -19.10
N SER A 419 -6.07 13.26 -18.01
CA SER A 419 -4.97 12.33 -17.79
C SER A 419 -4.87 11.28 -18.90
N SER A 420 -5.97 10.61 -19.25
CA SER A 420 -5.96 9.64 -20.37
C SER A 420 -5.65 10.27 -21.73
N GLY A 421 -5.94 11.55 -21.90
CA GLY A 421 -5.56 12.34 -23.06
C GLY A 421 -4.14 12.89 -23.03
N LYS A 422 -3.37 12.70 -21.94
CA LYS A 422 -2.09 13.38 -21.66
C LYS A 422 -2.18 14.91 -21.76
N LEU A 423 -3.31 15.45 -21.31
CA LEU A 423 -3.64 16.89 -21.31
C LEU A 423 -3.79 17.44 -19.90
N LEU A 424 -3.36 16.69 -18.87
CA LEU A 424 -3.42 17.13 -17.48
C LEU A 424 -2.13 17.89 -17.11
N ASP A 425 -2.24 19.20 -17.12
CA ASP A 425 -1.29 20.18 -16.60
C ASP A 425 -1.99 21.18 -15.65
N HIS A 426 -1.25 22.11 -15.04
CA HIS A 426 -1.83 23.09 -14.10
C HIS A 426 -2.89 24.01 -14.75
N GLN A 427 -2.74 24.34 -16.03
CA GLN A 427 -3.69 25.19 -16.74
C GLN A 427 -5.02 24.44 -16.97
N SER A 428 -4.93 23.20 -17.42
CA SER A 428 -6.08 22.32 -17.64
C SER A 428 -6.77 21.97 -16.32
N PHE A 429 -5.99 21.78 -15.24
CA PHE A 429 -6.49 21.54 -13.88
C PHE A 429 -7.30 22.74 -13.40
N ALA A 430 -6.75 23.95 -13.50
CA ALA A 430 -7.43 25.18 -13.13
C ALA A 430 -8.72 25.40 -13.93
N LYS A 431 -8.71 25.16 -15.25
CA LYS A 431 -9.91 25.25 -16.10
C LYS A 431 -10.96 24.22 -15.72
N ALA A 432 -10.56 22.97 -15.48
CA ALA A 432 -11.47 21.92 -15.03
C ALA A 432 -12.09 22.25 -13.68
N LEU A 433 -11.27 22.76 -12.75
CA LEU A 433 -11.69 23.16 -11.42
C LEU A 433 -12.67 24.33 -11.48
N GLN A 434 -12.36 25.36 -12.27
CA GLN A 434 -13.24 26.50 -12.51
C GLN A 434 -14.61 26.02 -13.01
N ARG A 435 -14.66 25.15 -14.03
CA ARG A 435 -15.94 24.63 -14.58
C ARG A 435 -16.76 23.86 -13.55
N VAL A 436 -16.10 23.01 -12.78
CA VAL A 436 -16.78 22.16 -11.78
C VAL A 436 -17.20 22.95 -10.55
N THR A 437 -16.49 24.01 -10.17
CA THR A 437 -16.84 24.85 -9.03
C THR A 437 -17.73 26.03 -9.39
N GLU A 438 -17.76 26.45 -10.65
CA GLU A 438 -18.51 27.62 -11.11
C GLU A 438 -19.99 27.54 -10.70
N LYS A 439 -20.41 28.56 -9.94
CA LYS A 439 -21.79 28.80 -9.55
C LYS A 439 -22.33 29.96 -10.37
N LEU A 440 -23.45 29.73 -11.03
CA LEU A 440 -24.19 30.84 -11.65
C LEU A 440 -24.71 31.78 -10.55
N PRO A 441 -24.76 33.11 -10.80
CA PRO A 441 -25.19 34.10 -9.82
C PRO A 441 -26.51 33.71 -9.13
N PRO A 442 -26.67 34.00 -7.82
CA PRO A 442 -27.92 33.75 -7.14
C PRO A 442 -29.06 34.54 -7.79
N VAL A 443 -30.26 33.97 -7.77
CA VAL A 443 -31.47 34.62 -8.28
C VAL A 443 -32.41 34.78 -7.10
N SER A 444 -32.74 36.03 -6.80
CA SER A 444 -33.75 36.38 -5.81
C SER A 444 -35.13 36.46 -6.46
N GLU A 445 -36.15 36.17 -5.68
CA GLU A 445 -37.54 36.39 -6.10
C GLU A 445 -37.80 37.88 -6.26
N SER A 446 -38.38 38.25 -7.40
CA SER A 446 -38.80 39.62 -7.64
C SER A 446 -40.11 39.93 -6.93
N ILE A 447 -40.20 41.13 -6.37
CA ILE A 447 -41.41 41.65 -5.73
C ILE A 447 -42.36 42.09 -6.83
N VAL A 448 -43.59 41.58 -6.81
CA VAL A 448 -44.60 41.92 -7.81
C VAL A 448 -45.80 42.60 -7.16
N SER A 449 -46.23 43.72 -7.74
CA SER A 449 -47.54 44.30 -7.50
C SER A 449 -48.39 44.17 -8.75
N LYS A 450 -49.66 43.79 -8.59
CA LYS A 450 -50.59 43.62 -9.70
C LYS A 450 -51.74 44.60 -9.52
N LYS A 451 -52.03 45.40 -10.55
CA LYS A 451 -53.30 46.13 -10.67
C LYS A 451 -54.22 45.37 -11.61
N SER A 452 -55.30 44.83 -11.08
CA SER A 452 -56.21 44.00 -11.87
C SER A 452 -56.96 44.84 -12.90
N LYS A 453 -57.23 44.25 -14.08
CA LYS A 453 -58.14 44.87 -15.06
C LYS A 453 -59.53 45.16 -14.46
N LYS A 454 -59.98 44.33 -13.51
CA LYS A 454 -61.26 44.49 -12.81
C LYS A 454 -61.26 45.68 -11.84
N GLU A 455 -60.10 46.06 -11.33
CA GLU A 455 -59.92 47.20 -10.42
C GLU A 455 -59.73 48.50 -11.18
N THR A 456 -59.06 48.43 -12.33
CA THR A 456 -58.64 49.61 -13.10
C THR A 456 -59.56 49.94 -14.28
N ASN A 457 -60.54 49.08 -14.60
CA ASN A 457 -61.39 49.17 -15.80
C ASN A 457 -60.58 49.28 -17.11
N THR A 458 -59.38 48.74 -17.14
CA THR A 458 -58.50 48.72 -18.33
C THR A 458 -58.59 47.37 -19.04
N PRO A 459 -58.19 47.25 -20.33
CA PRO A 459 -58.24 45.98 -21.05
C PRO A 459 -57.20 44.94 -20.58
N ARG A 460 -56.18 45.31 -19.80
CA ARG A 460 -55.07 44.44 -19.39
C ARG A 460 -54.73 44.64 -17.92
N SER A 461 -54.28 43.59 -17.23
CA SER A 461 -53.76 43.77 -15.86
C SER A 461 -52.33 44.28 -15.92
N GLU A 462 -51.99 45.28 -15.11
CA GLU A 462 -50.63 45.79 -14.93
C GLU A 462 -49.90 44.95 -13.88
N PHE A 463 -48.66 44.58 -14.17
CA PHE A 463 -47.71 43.98 -13.25
C PHE A 463 -46.50 44.90 -13.15
N LEU A 464 -46.19 45.38 -11.96
CA LEU A 464 -44.98 46.13 -11.67
C LEU A 464 -44.05 45.25 -10.82
N VAL A 465 -42.90 44.94 -11.39
CA VAL A 465 -41.88 44.06 -10.83
C VAL A 465 -40.67 44.86 -10.36
N ASP A 466 -40.29 44.67 -9.10
CA ASP A 466 -39.17 45.33 -8.41
C ASP A 466 -39.20 46.87 -8.50
N ASN A 467 -40.39 47.46 -8.68
CA ASN A 467 -40.59 48.89 -8.95
C ASN A 467 -39.80 49.43 -10.16
N LYS A 468 -39.36 48.55 -11.07
CA LYS A 468 -38.53 48.89 -12.23
C LYS A 468 -39.12 48.45 -13.54
N HIS A 469 -39.66 47.23 -13.59
CA HIS A 469 -40.17 46.63 -14.82
C HIS A 469 -41.69 46.56 -14.76
N SER A 470 -42.38 47.33 -15.61
CA SER A 470 -43.83 47.25 -15.74
C SER A 470 -44.22 46.54 -17.03
N PHE A 471 -45.18 45.63 -16.95
CA PHE A 471 -45.80 45.01 -18.12
C PHE A 471 -47.27 44.72 -17.91
N PHE A 472 -48.01 44.66 -19.02
CA PHE A 472 -49.44 44.47 -19.06
C PHE A 472 -49.75 43.10 -19.64
N THR A 473 -50.63 42.30 -19.03
CA THR A 473 -51.03 40.99 -19.57
C THR A 473 -52.50 41.01 -19.98
N LYS A 474 -52.81 40.48 -21.17
CA LYS A 474 -54.20 40.20 -21.57
C LYS A 474 -54.71 38.95 -20.83
N ASP A 475 -56.01 38.96 -20.56
CA ASP A 475 -56.72 37.82 -19.98
C ASP A 475 -57.44 37.08 -21.11
N ASP A 476 -56.64 36.63 -22.08
CA ASP A 476 -57.10 35.85 -23.21
C ASP A 476 -56.75 34.37 -22.97
N ASP A 477 -57.63 33.47 -23.39
CA ASP A 477 -57.40 32.03 -23.29
C ASP A 477 -56.44 31.53 -24.38
N SER A 478 -56.14 32.37 -25.38
CA SER A 478 -55.07 32.16 -26.36
C SER A 478 -53.68 32.25 -25.70
N CYS A 479 -53.31 31.21 -24.96
CA CYS A 479 -51.96 31.03 -24.44
C CYS A 479 -51.26 29.96 -25.27
N ASP A 480 -50.03 30.23 -25.69
CA ASP A 480 -49.16 29.18 -26.19
C ASP A 480 -48.86 28.23 -25.02
N SER A 481 -49.15 26.94 -25.18
CA SER A 481 -49.01 25.93 -24.13
C SER A 481 -47.92 24.93 -24.50
N GLY A 482 -46.96 24.74 -23.59
CA GLY A 482 -45.93 23.70 -23.68
C GLY A 482 -46.01 22.72 -22.49
N GLY A 483 -45.14 21.70 -22.50
CA GLY A 483 -45.12 20.67 -21.46
C GLY A 483 -44.91 21.20 -20.03
N PHE A 484 -44.23 22.34 -19.86
CA PHE A 484 -43.89 22.92 -18.55
C PHE A 484 -44.79 24.09 -18.11
N GLY A 485 -45.74 24.53 -18.94
CA GLY A 485 -46.56 25.69 -18.59
C GLY A 485 -47.32 26.33 -19.74
N LYS A 486 -48.14 27.32 -19.38
CA LYS A 486 -48.75 28.26 -20.32
C LYS A 486 -47.91 29.53 -20.36
N VAL A 487 -47.59 30.01 -21.56
CA VAL A 487 -46.87 31.27 -21.78
C VAL A 487 -47.87 32.34 -22.20
N LYS A 488 -47.94 33.42 -21.42
CA LYS A 488 -48.75 34.60 -21.73
C LYS A 488 -47.89 35.72 -22.31
N LYS A 489 -48.49 36.53 -23.17
CA LYS A 489 -47.87 37.75 -23.70
C LYS A 489 -47.95 38.87 -22.66
N GLY A 490 -46.79 39.45 -22.33
CA GLY A 490 -46.63 40.66 -21.51
C GLY A 490 -46.23 41.84 -22.38
N TYR A 491 -46.92 42.96 -22.25
CA TYR A 491 -46.80 44.13 -23.13
C TYR A 491 -46.22 45.32 -22.38
N ARG A 492 -45.41 46.16 -23.04
CA ARG A 492 -44.77 47.32 -22.39
C ARG A 492 -45.77 48.40 -21.92
N PHE A 493 -46.81 48.62 -22.71
CA PHE A 493 -47.85 49.61 -22.45
C PHE A 493 -49.24 48.99 -22.59
N LEU A 494 -50.25 49.65 -22.04
CA LEU A 494 -51.65 49.21 -22.10
C LEU A 494 -52.10 48.98 -23.55
N ASP A 495 -51.77 49.92 -24.44
CA ASP A 495 -52.17 49.93 -25.85
C ASP A 495 -51.10 49.35 -26.79
N SER A 496 -50.01 48.79 -26.24
CA SER A 496 -48.97 48.19 -27.08
C SER A 496 -49.52 47.00 -27.85
N ASN A 497 -49.30 46.98 -29.16
CA ASN A 497 -49.64 45.85 -30.01
C ASN A 497 -48.56 44.76 -29.97
N GLU A 498 -47.33 45.12 -29.64
CA GLU A 498 -46.21 44.20 -29.57
C GLU A 498 -45.92 43.76 -28.13
N PRO A 499 -45.85 42.45 -27.87
CA PRO A 499 -45.40 41.92 -26.59
C PRO A 499 -43.90 42.16 -26.39
N LEU A 500 -43.53 42.47 -25.15
CA LEU A 500 -42.15 42.65 -24.68
C LEU A 500 -41.66 41.41 -23.91
N TYR A 501 -42.55 40.75 -23.17
CA TYR A 501 -42.22 39.63 -22.31
C TYR A 501 -43.07 38.38 -22.60
N GLY A 502 -42.46 37.21 -22.47
CA GLY A 502 -43.15 35.94 -22.28
C GLY A 502 -43.28 35.64 -20.81
N ILE A 503 -44.52 35.47 -20.33
CA ILE A 503 -44.84 35.19 -18.94
C ILE A 503 -45.24 33.73 -18.82
N LYS A 504 -44.27 32.87 -18.49
CA LYS A 504 -44.47 31.44 -18.30
C LYS A 504 -44.95 31.17 -16.89
N LYS A 505 -46.11 30.54 -16.78
CA LYS A 505 -46.65 30.04 -15.51
C LYS A 505 -46.27 28.57 -15.36
N LEU A 506 -45.53 28.24 -14.30
CA LEU A 506 -45.09 26.87 -14.05
C LEU A 506 -46.26 25.99 -13.57
N ASN A 507 -46.35 24.78 -14.11
CA ASN A 507 -47.39 23.80 -13.78
C ASN A 507 -47.07 22.89 -12.57
N GLU A 508 -45.97 23.15 -11.87
CA GLU A 508 -45.57 22.39 -10.67
C GLU A 508 -46.44 22.80 -9.45
N SER A 509 -47.03 21.81 -8.78
CA SER A 509 -47.94 22.04 -7.64
C SER A 509 -47.19 22.31 -6.35
N ASP A 510 -45.98 21.77 -6.20
CA ASP A 510 -45.10 22.05 -5.07
C ASP A 510 -44.36 23.38 -5.30
N LEU A 511 -44.73 24.40 -4.52
CA LEU A 511 -44.14 25.75 -4.64
C LEU A 511 -42.61 25.74 -4.53
N ASN A 512 -42.02 24.90 -3.68
CA ASN A 512 -40.56 24.85 -3.52
C ASN A 512 -39.89 24.26 -4.77
N LYS A 513 -40.50 23.25 -5.39
CA LYS A 513 -40.01 22.70 -6.67
C LYS A 513 -40.20 23.70 -7.80
N ALA A 514 -41.34 24.40 -7.84
CA ALA A 514 -41.64 25.41 -8.83
C ALA A 514 -40.65 26.58 -8.75
N GLN A 515 -40.35 27.08 -7.55
CA GLN A 515 -39.34 28.11 -7.32
C GLN A 515 -37.94 27.63 -7.76
N LYS A 516 -37.54 26.39 -7.43
CA LYS A 516 -36.26 25.82 -7.88
C LYS A 516 -36.18 25.70 -9.40
N ALA A 517 -37.29 25.41 -10.07
CA ALA A 517 -37.36 25.39 -11.54
C ALA A 517 -37.29 26.80 -12.13
N ALA A 518 -37.99 27.77 -11.54
CA ALA A 518 -37.93 29.17 -11.95
C ALA A 518 -36.51 29.74 -11.81
N ILE A 519 -35.90 29.63 -10.62
CA ILE A 519 -34.52 30.05 -10.36
C ILE A 519 -33.56 29.45 -11.39
N ARG A 520 -33.75 28.16 -11.72
CA ARG A 520 -32.94 27.46 -12.70
C ARG A 520 -33.08 28.09 -14.08
N GLU A 521 -34.29 28.24 -14.58
CA GLU A 521 -34.57 28.82 -15.90
C GLU A 521 -34.02 30.26 -16.02
N ILE A 522 -34.18 31.09 -14.97
CA ILE A 522 -33.61 32.45 -14.94
C ILE A 522 -32.08 32.43 -15.03
N LYS A 523 -31.40 31.52 -14.32
CA LYS A 523 -29.94 31.43 -14.35
C LYS A 523 -29.41 31.19 -15.77
N TYR A 524 -30.11 30.37 -16.55
CA TYR A 524 -29.70 30.06 -17.92
C TYR A 524 -30.04 31.17 -18.91
N HIS A 525 -31.17 31.85 -18.76
CA HIS A 525 -31.42 33.08 -19.52
C HIS A 525 -30.31 34.12 -19.30
N ARG A 526 -29.95 34.38 -18.04
CA ARG A 526 -28.88 35.33 -17.69
C ARG A 526 -27.51 34.90 -18.20
N LEU A 527 -27.24 33.59 -18.21
CA LEU A 527 -26.01 33.04 -18.77
C LEU A 527 -25.85 33.35 -20.26
N LEU A 528 -26.96 33.37 -21.00
CA LEU A 528 -26.99 33.77 -22.42
C LEU A 528 -27.10 35.30 -22.61
N GLY A 529 -26.86 36.09 -21.56
CA GLY A 529 -26.95 37.55 -21.61
C GLY A 529 -28.37 38.11 -21.73
N ARG A 530 -29.40 37.31 -21.40
CA ARG A 530 -30.81 37.68 -21.56
C ARG A 530 -31.43 38.11 -20.24
N GLU A 531 -32.32 39.09 -20.32
CA GLU A 531 -33.09 39.55 -19.18
C GLU A 531 -34.20 38.56 -18.84
N ALA A 532 -34.22 38.11 -17.58
CA ALA A 532 -35.29 37.30 -17.04
C ALA A 532 -35.36 37.44 -15.50
N PHE A 533 -36.58 37.34 -14.98
CA PHE A 533 -36.87 37.36 -13.54
C PHE A 533 -38.01 36.41 -13.20
N TYR A 534 -38.06 35.96 -11.94
CA TYR A 534 -39.15 35.13 -11.44
C TYR A 534 -39.86 35.78 -10.27
N PHE A 535 -41.16 35.53 -10.15
CA PHE A 535 -41.98 36.01 -9.05
C PHE A 535 -43.09 35.00 -8.73
N SER A 536 -43.56 34.96 -7.49
CA SER A 536 -44.74 34.20 -7.11
C SER A 536 -45.97 35.09 -7.12
N HIS A 537 -47.05 34.61 -7.70
CA HIS A 537 -48.35 35.26 -7.63
C HIS A 537 -49.45 34.21 -7.43
N LYS A 538 -50.25 34.37 -6.38
CA LYS A 538 -51.29 33.40 -5.96
C LYS A 538 -50.72 31.98 -5.82
N GLU A 539 -49.63 31.86 -5.05
CA GLU A 539 -48.95 30.58 -4.77
C GLU A 539 -48.43 29.83 -6.02
N LYS A 540 -48.25 30.54 -7.13
CA LYS A 540 -47.70 29.97 -8.36
C LYS A 540 -46.48 30.77 -8.81
N ALA A 541 -45.40 30.05 -9.12
CA ALA A 541 -44.20 30.64 -9.66
C ALA A 541 -44.41 31.00 -11.14
N HIS A 542 -44.01 32.21 -11.50
CA HIS A 542 -44.02 32.73 -12.85
C HIS A 542 -42.60 33.15 -13.24
N ILE A 543 -42.30 33.00 -14.51
CA ILE A 543 -41.06 33.45 -15.14
C ILE A 543 -41.45 34.49 -16.17
N ALA A 544 -40.81 35.65 -16.14
CA ALA A 544 -40.89 36.64 -17.19
C ALA A 544 -39.53 36.71 -17.88
N SER A 545 -39.52 36.47 -19.18
CA SER A 545 -38.35 36.55 -20.04
C SER A 545 -38.68 37.32 -21.31
N GLU A 546 -37.65 37.78 -22.04
CA GLU A 546 -37.81 38.46 -23.33
C GLU A 546 -38.74 37.67 -24.27
N TRP A 547 -39.79 38.33 -24.79
CA TRP A 547 -40.68 37.72 -25.78
C TRP A 547 -39.94 37.47 -27.09
N GLN A 548 -40.03 36.25 -27.59
CA GLN A 548 -39.51 35.91 -28.91
C GLN A 548 -40.66 36.00 -29.92
N ARG A 549 -40.58 36.99 -30.82
CA ARG A 549 -41.67 37.35 -31.75
C ARG A 549 -42.03 36.24 -32.73
N GLU A 550 -41.02 35.52 -33.18
CA GLU A 550 -41.15 34.58 -34.28
C GLU A 550 -41.58 33.18 -33.83
N LEU A 551 -41.88 32.31 -34.79
CA LEU A 551 -42.38 30.97 -34.53
C LEU A 551 -41.25 30.04 -34.09
N SER A 552 -41.61 29.02 -33.30
CA SER A 552 -40.69 27.90 -33.08
C SER A 552 -40.49 27.11 -34.38
N LEU A 553 -39.32 26.50 -34.53
CA LEU A 553 -38.90 25.86 -35.77
C LEU A 553 -39.90 24.79 -36.26
N ASP A 554 -40.56 24.08 -35.34
CA ASP A 554 -41.52 23.03 -35.66
C ASP A 554 -42.84 23.51 -36.28
N HIS A 555 -43.09 24.83 -36.30
CA HIS A 555 -44.24 25.43 -36.98
C HIS A 555 -43.98 25.72 -38.46
N TYR A 556 -42.73 25.58 -38.94
CA TYR A 556 -42.41 25.79 -40.34
C TYR A 556 -42.56 24.49 -41.13
N HIS A 557 -43.32 24.53 -42.21
CA HIS A 557 -43.43 23.41 -43.13
C HIS A 557 -42.18 23.29 -44.01
N ALA A 558 -41.92 22.09 -44.51
CA ALA A 558 -40.74 21.80 -45.35
C ALA A 558 -40.63 22.77 -46.54
N HIS A 559 -41.73 23.04 -47.25
CA HIS A 559 -41.72 23.94 -48.42
C HIS A 559 -41.41 25.41 -48.04
N GLU A 560 -41.81 25.85 -46.85
CA GLU A 560 -41.47 27.19 -46.34
C GLU A 560 -39.98 27.27 -46.04
N LEU A 561 -39.40 26.24 -45.41
CA LEU A 561 -37.97 26.18 -45.13
C LEU A 561 -37.12 26.12 -46.41
N VAL A 562 -37.53 25.33 -47.41
CA VAL A 562 -36.84 25.29 -48.72
C VAL A 562 -36.85 26.64 -49.42
N SER A 563 -37.90 27.45 -49.25
CA SER A 563 -37.99 28.78 -49.84
C SER A 563 -36.98 29.78 -49.25
N ILE A 564 -36.41 29.48 -48.08
CA ILE A 564 -35.41 30.30 -47.41
C ILE A 564 -34.03 29.92 -47.92
N PRO A 565 -33.20 30.88 -48.38
CA PRO A 565 -31.83 30.60 -48.82
C PRO A 565 -31.05 29.77 -47.81
N ILE A 566 -30.34 28.76 -48.31
CA ILE A 566 -29.59 27.81 -47.48
C ILE A 566 -28.52 28.53 -46.62
N GLU A 567 -27.89 29.58 -47.15
CA GLU A 567 -26.95 30.44 -46.40
C GLU A 567 -27.59 31.06 -45.15
N LYS A 568 -28.81 31.58 -45.31
CA LYS A 568 -29.56 32.23 -44.24
C LYS A 568 -29.98 31.24 -43.17
N ARG A 569 -30.41 30.03 -43.56
CA ARG A 569 -30.66 28.93 -42.63
C ARG A 569 -29.38 28.48 -41.91
N LEU A 570 -28.22 28.49 -42.58
CA LEU A 570 -26.92 28.21 -41.97
C LEU A 570 -26.51 29.27 -40.95
N ARG A 571 -26.78 30.57 -41.19
CA ARG A 571 -26.61 31.65 -40.19
C ARG A 571 -27.48 31.44 -38.96
N CYS A 572 -28.75 31.10 -39.17
CA CYS A 572 -29.66 30.72 -38.09
C CYS A 572 -29.09 29.55 -37.27
N LEU A 573 -28.65 28.46 -37.94
CA LEU A 573 -28.04 27.31 -37.27
C LEU A 573 -26.81 27.70 -36.45
N SER A 574 -25.90 28.51 -37.02
CA SER A 574 -24.72 29.00 -36.32
C SER A 574 -25.07 29.72 -35.02
N SER A 575 -26.04 30.64 -35.04
CA SER A 575 -26.47 31.33 -33.82
C SER A 575 -27.10 30.40 -32.77
N GLY A 576 -27.87 29.38 -33.17
CA GLY A 576 -28.40 28.36 -32.25
C GLY A 576 -27.31 27.48 -31.64
N LEU A 577 -26.29 27.12 -32.43
CA LEU A 577 -25.08 26.46 -31.93
C LEU A 577 -24.28 27.35 -30.98
N SER A 578 -24.29 28.67 -31.17
CA SER A 578 -23.64 29.63 -30.27
C SER A 578 -24.29 29.66 -28.88
N ASP A 579 -25.63 29.67 -28.80
CA ASP A 579 -26.35 29.53 -27.53
C ASP A 579 -25.97 28.22 -26.82
N LEU A 580 -26.02 27.10 -27.55
CA LEU A 580 -25.70 25.78 -27.00
C LEU A 580 -24.23 25.68 -26.58
N ASN A 581 -23.32 26.25 -27.36
CA ASN A 581 -21.90 26.33 -27.03
C ASN A 581 -21.66 27.11 -25.73
N THR A 582 -22.35 28.23 -25.54
CA THR A 582 -22.27 29.02 -24.31
C THR A 582 -22.67 28.18 -23.09
N LEU A 583 -23.76 27.42 -23.16
CA LEU A 583 -24.15 26.49 -22.10
C LEU A 583 -23.04 25.47 -21.81
N HIS A 584 -22.51 24.83 -22.85
CA HIS A 584 -21.50 23.77 -22.72
C HIS A 584 -20.17 24.28 -22.16
N GLN A 585 -19.73 25.49 -22.55
CA GLN A 585 -18.53 26.15 -22.02
C GLN A 585 -18.60 26.37 -20.51
N HIS A 586 -19.78 26.68 -20.00
CA HIS A 586 -20.06 26.84 -18.57
C HIS A 586 -20.42 25.51 -17.87
N TYR A 587 -20.13 24.37 -18.50
CA TYR A 587 -20.38 23.03 -17.98
C TYR A 587 -21.88 22.76 -17.70
N ARG A 588 -22.74 23.21 -18.61
CA ARG A 588 -24.20 23.08 -18.53
C ARG A 588 -24.75 22.34 -19.75
N ILE A 589 -25.71 21.47 -19.48
CA ILE A 589 -26.45 20.71 -20.49
C ILE A 589 -27.84 21.34 -20.58
N HIS A 590 -28.32 21.57 -21.79
CA HIS A 590 -29.67 22.04 -22.04
C HIS A 590 -30.68 20.95 -21.66
N GLY A 591 -30.48 19.72 -22.13
CA GLY A 591 -31.20 18.52 -21.71
C GLY A 591 -32.52 18.27 -22.44
N ASP A 592 -33.01 19.24 -23.21
CA ASP A 592 -34.21 19.08 -24.05
C ASP A 592 -34.09 19.88 -25.36
N VAL A 593 -32.98 19.70 -26.08
CA VAL A 593 -32.78 20.29 -27.42
C VAL A 593 -33.78 19.66 -28.40
N LYS A 594 -34.61 20.49 -29.04
CA LYS A 594 -35.64 20.08 -30.01
C LYS A 594 -36.18 21.27 -30.81
N CYS A 595 -36.88 21.03 -31.92
CA CYS A 595 -37.38 22.09 -32.79
C CYS A 595 -38.32 23.08 -32.07
N GLN A 596 -39.13 22.61 -31.12
CA GLN A 596 -40.01 23.45 -30.30
C GLN A 596 -39.25 24.47 -29.45
N ASN A 597 -38.01 24.15 -29.07
CA ASN A 597 -37.19 24.95 -28.18
C ASN A 597 -36.24 25.89 -28.95
N PHE A 598 -36.44 26.05 -30.25
CA PHE A 598 -35.72 27.02 -31.06
C PHE A 598 -36.68 27.96 -31.76
N ILE A 599 -36.54 29.26 -31.51
CA ILE A 599 -37.30 30.30 -32.22
C ILE A 599 -36.50 30.77 -33.43
N LEU A 600 -37.08 30.64 -34.61
CA LEU A 600 -36.43 30.99 -35.87
C LEU A 600 -36.73 32.43 -36.26
N ASN A 601 -35.74 33.32 -36.12
CA ASN A 601 -35.84 34.71 -36.54
C ASN A 601 -35.11 34.95 -37.86
N LEU A 602 -35.88 34.87 -38.95
CA LEU A 602 -35.37 35.08 -40.29
C LEU A 602 -34.97 36.53 -40.54
N SER A 603 -35.60 37.51 -39.91
CA SER A 603 -35.24 38.93 -40.09
C SER A 603 -33.83 39.22 -39.59
N ASN A 604 -33.44 38.61 -38.47
CA ASN A 604 -32.12 38.76 -37.86
C ASN A 604 -31.17 37.60 -38.17
N GLU A 605 -31.59 36.66 -39.04
CA GLU A 605 -30.81 35.49 -39.44
C GLU A 605 -30.29 34.67 -38.24
N ALA A 606 -31.14 34.57 -37.23
CA ALA A 606 -30.80 33.98 -35.94
C ALA A 606 -31.84 32.93 -35.51
N MET A 607 -31.38 31.94 -34.75
CA MET A 607 -32.20 30.93 -34.09
C MET A 607 -31.85 30.95 -32.61
N LYS A 608 -32.83 31.23 -31.75
CA LYS A 608 -32.61 31.36 -30.30
C LYS A 608 -33.12 30.13 -29.56
N LEU A 609 -32.26 29.53 -28.73
CA LEU A 609 -32.61 28.43 -27.83
C LEU A 609 -33.45 28.95 -26.66
N ILE A 610 -34.55 28.27 -26.32
CA ILE A 610 -35.46 28.63 -25.22
C ILE A 610 -35.78 27.42 -24.35
N ASP A 611 -36.53 27.65 -23.26
CA ASP A 611 -37.02 26.64 -22.32
C ASP A 611 -35.92 25.87 -21.55
N PHE A 612 -35.26 26.57 -20.63
CA PHE A 612 -34.21 26.01 -19.76
C PHE A 612 -34.75 25.25 -18.54
N GLY A 613 -36.00 24.79 -18.59
CA GLY A 613 -36.64 24.05 -17.50
C GLY A 613 -35.90 22.77 -17.13
N THR A 614 -35.26 22.12 -18.10
CA THR A 614 -34.51 20.86 -17.94
C THR A 614 -33.00 21.06 -17.87
N SER A 615 -32.52 22.29 -18.07
CA SER A 615 -31.09 22.57 -18.11
C SER A 615 -30.42 22.39 -16.77
N HIS A 616 -29.22 21.81 -16.75
CA HIS A 616 -28.53 21.45 -15.51
C HIS A 616 -27.02 21.47 -15.65
N LYS A 617 -26.32 21.37 -14.53
CA LYS A 617 -24.87 21.19 -14.51
C LYS A 617 -24.55 19.72 -14.77
N ARG A 618 -23.58 19.45 -15.64
CA ARG A 618 -23.19 18.07 -15.96
C ARG A 618 -22.75 17.30 -14.71
N GLY A 619 -23.14 16.03 -14.63
CA GLY A 619 -23.03 15.18 -13.44
C GLY A 619 -24.05 15.56 -12.37
N SER A 620 -25.22 16.05 -12.74
CA SER A 620 -26.31 16.25 -11.79
C SER A 620 -27.00 14.92 -11.51
N THR A 621 -27.25 14.62 -10.23
CA THR A 621 -28.00 13.42 -9.82
C THR A 621 -29.52 13.63 -9.85
N LYS A 622 -29.98 14.85 -10.12
CA LYS A 622 -31.40 15.15 -10.24
C LYS A 622 -31.95 14.57 -11.55
N SER A 623 -33.15 14.01 -11.48
CA SER A 623 -33.90 13.63 -12.68
C SER A 623 -34.49 14.89 -13.33
N PHE A 624 -34.36 14.97 -14.66
CA PHE A 624 -34.94 16.02 -15.48
C PHE A 624 -35.82 15.38 -16.55
N GLY A 625 -36.81 16.11 -17.05
CA GLY A 625 -37.56 15.66 -18.22
C GLY A 625 -36.71 15.76 -19.49
N TRP A 626 -37.02 14.94 -20.49
CA TRP A 626 -36.48 15.02 -21.84
C TRP A 626 -37.52 14.53 -22.84
N THR A 627 -37.39 14.92 -24.10
CA THR A 627 -38.26 14.44 -25.19
C THR A 627 -37.68 13.17 -25.83
N PRO A 628 -38.29 11.98 -25.67
CA PRO A 628 -37.70 10.70 -26.12
C PRO A 628 -37.33 10.67 -27.60
N ALA A 629 -38.10 11.34 -28.45
CA ALA A 629 -37.86 11.35 -29.90
C ALA A 629 -36.55 12.03 -30.31
N TYR A 630 -35.99 12.89 -29.46
CA TYR A 630 -34.69 13.54 -29.65
C TYR A 630 -33.57 12.86 -28.86
N GLY A 631 -33.88 11.77 -28.15
CA GLY A 631 -32.92 11.05 -27.33
C GLY A 631 -31.85 10.36 -28.18
N ASP A 632 -30.60 10.49 -27.76
CA ASP A 632 -29.48 9.79 -28.39
C ASP A 632 -29.55 8.28 -28.09
N PRO A 633 -29.69 7.41 -29.11
CA PRO A 633 -29.79 5.97 -28.90
C PRO A 633 -28.47 5.30 -28.52
N HIS A 634 -27.34 6.02 -28.63
CA HIS A 634 -26.00 5.49 -28.37
C HIS A 634 -25.43 5.89 -27.02
N THR A 635 -26.11 6.78 -26.27
CA THR A 635 -25.61 7.26 -24.98
C THR A 635 -26.61 7.23 -23.84
N PHE A 636 -26.13 6.75 -22.70
CA PHE A 636 -26.85 6.76 -21.43
C PHE A 636 -26.22 7.77 -20.46
N GLY A 637 -27.00 8.32 -19.54
CA GLY A 637 -26.52 9.26 -18.52
C GLY A 637 -26.45 10.73 -18.95
N ASP A 638 -25.67 11.53 -18.20
CA ASP A 638 -25.64 12.99 -18.30
C ASP A 638 -24.40 13.47 -19.11
N HIS A 639 -24.61 13.77 -20.40
CA HIS A 639 -23.52 14.03 -21.37
C HIS A 639 -23.89 15.13 -22.37
N PHE A 640 -22.94 16.04 -22.66
CA PHE A 640 -23.13 17.11 -23.65
C PHE A 640 -23.43 16.60 -25.06
N CYS A 641 -22.89 15.43 -25.41
CA CYS A 641 -23.16 14.74 -26.68
C CYS A 641 -24.65 14.49 -26.95
N LYS A 642 -25.50 14.42 -25.93
CA LYS A 642 -26.95 14.29 -26.10
C LYS A 642 -27.56 15.52 -26.75
N ASP A 643 -27.18 16.70 -26.27
CA ASP A 643 -27.61 17.95 -26.87
C ASP A 643 -27.10 18.07 -28.31
N LEU A 644 -25.88 17.59 -28.62
CA LEU A 644 -25.35 17.58 -29.98
C LEU A 644 -26.10 16.63 -30.92
N TYR A 645 -26.43 15.42 -30.46
CA TYR A 645 -27.22 14.49 -31.25
C TYR A 645 -28.59 15.08 -31.60
N ALA A 646 -29.26 15.63 -30.58
CA ALA A 646 -30.54 16.31 -30.76
C ALA A 646 -30.43 17.54 -31.67
N MET A 647 -29.32 18.28 -31.59
CA MET A 647 -29.03 19.39 -32.50
C MET A 647 -28.82 18.91 -33.96
N GLY A 648 -28.30 17.70 -34.15
CA GLY A 648 -28.29 17.01 -35.44
C GLY A 648 -29.68 16.83 -36.04
N LEU A 649 -30.64 16.36 -35.23
CA LEU A 649 -32.04 16.22 -35.66
C LEU A 649 -32.71 17.58 -35.96
N VAL A 650 -32.42 18.60 -35.15
CA VAL A 650 -32.87 19.98 -35.41
C VAL A 650 -32.27 20.49 -36.73
N THR A 651 -31.00 20.18 -37.00
CA THR A 651 -30.34 20.53 -38.26
C THR A 651 -30.99 19.82 -39.44
N MET A 652 -31.27 18.52 -39.35
CA MET A 652 -32.00 17.78 -40.38
C MET A 652 -33.36 18.41 -40.69
N TYR A 653 -34.12 18.81 -39.65
CA TYR A 653 -35.41 19.49 -39.81
C TYR A 653 -35.27 20.83 -40.55
N LEU A 654 -34.20 21.58 -40.27
CA LEU A 654 -33.93 22.87 -40.90
C LEU A 654 -33.55 22.77 -42.40
N PHE A 655 -33.07 21.61 -42.86
CA PHE A 655 -32.66 21.36 -44.24
C PHE A 655 -33.45 20.22 -44.93
N PRO A 656 -34.76 20.42 -45.15
CA PRO A 656 -35.66 19.37 -45.67
C PRO A 656 -35.39 18.97 -47.12
N GLU A 657 -34.66 19.78 -47.90
CA GLU A 657 -34.17 19.40 -49.23
C GLU A 657 -33.08 18.32 -49.20
N ILE A 658 -32.42 18.14 -48.04
CA ILE A 658 -31.40 17.12 -47.81
C ILE A 658 -32.01 15.93 -47.07
N TYR A 659 -32.90 16.18 -46.10
CA TYR A 659 -33.43 15.16 -45.20
C TYR A 659 -34.95 15.16 -45.14
N THR A 660 -35.53 13.97 -44.97
CA THR A 660 -36.91 13.81 -44.52
C THR A 660 -36.87 13.31 -43.08
N ILE A 661 -37.53 14.00 -42.15
CA ILE A 661 -37.59 13.65 -40.73
C ILE A 661 -39.03 13.58 -40.25
N SER A 662 -39.35 12.56 -39.45
CA SER A 662 -40.61 12.40 -38.75
C SER A 662 -40.39 11.96 -37.31
N PHE A 663 -41.33 12.33 -36.43
CA PHE A 663 -41.29 12.00 -35.01
C PHE A 663 -42.54 11.19 -34.66
N GLU A 664 -42.44 9.87 -34.71
CA GLU A 664 -43.56 8.95 -34.47
C GLU A 664 -43.28 8.06 -33.27
N ASN A 665 -44.29 7.85 -32.42
CA ASN A 665 -44.22 6.96 -31.26
C ASN A 665 -43.02 7.23 -30.33
N GLY A 666 -42.63 8.50 -30.20
CA GLY A 666 -41.51 8.91 -29.35
C GLY A 666 -40.12 8.54 -29.90
N LYS A 667 -40.01 8.26 -31.21
CA LYS A 667 -38.73 8.04 -31.91
C LYS A 667 -38.63 8.96 -33.12
N ALA A 668 -37.41 9.41 -33.44
CA ALA A 668 -37.13 10.05 -34.72
C ALA A 668 -36.84 8.99 -35.78
N SER A 669 -37.45 9.14 -36.95
CA SER A 669 -37.06 8.45 -38.19
C SER A 669 -36.64 9.48 -39.21
N PHE A 670 -35.53 9.22 -39.90
CA PHE A 670 -35.04 10.12 -40.93
C PHE A 670 -34.44 9.35 -42.11
N SER A 671 -34.47 9.96 -43.28
CA SER A 671 -33.84 9.48 -44.50
C SER A 671 -33.24 10.64 -45.28
N VAL A 672 -32.27 10.34 -46.13
CA VAL A 672 -31.66 11.31 -47.05
C VAL A 672 -32.55 11.42 -48.29
N SER A 673 -32.99 12.63 -48.63
CA SER A 673 -33.97 12.90 -49.70
C SER A 673 -33.38 12.79 -51.12
N LYS A 674 -32.05 12.76 -51.28
CA LYS A 674 -31.37 12.72 -52.59
C LYS A 674 -29.98 12.10 -52.55
N SER A 675 -29.48 11.67 -53.72
CA SER A 675 -28.16 11.03 -53.85
C SER A 675 -27.01 11.97 -54.25
N ASN A 676 -27.32 13.10 -54.89
CA ASN A 676 -26.32 14.07 -55.35
C ASN A 676 -26.46 15.39 -54.57
N PHE A 677 -25.37 15.81 -53.92
CA PHE A 677 -25.32 17.03 -53.13
C PHE A 677 -24.51 18.11 -53.83
N THR A 678 -24.95 19.35 -53.71
CA THR A 678 -24.07 20.51 -53.88
C THR A 678 -23.01 20.51 -52.77
N LEU A 679 -21.94 21.29 -52.94
CA LEU A 679 -20.89 21.36 -51.92
C LEU A 679 -21.40 21.85 -50.56
N ILE A 680 -22.33 22.81 -50.54
CA ILE A 680 -22.94 23.31 -49.29
C ILE A 680 -23.83 22.24 -48.64
N GLU A 681 -24.59 21.49 -49.43
CA GLU A 681 -25.41 20.41 -48.88
C GLU A 681 -24.54 19.27 -48.36
N GLN A 682 -23.46 18.92 -49.05
CA GLN A 682 -22.46 17.98 -48.56
C GLN A 682 -21.83 18.48 -47.24
N ALA A 683 -21.61 19.79 -47.13
CA ALA A 683 -21.10 20.39 -45.89
C ALA A 683 -22.07 20.20 -44.72
N ILE A 684 -23.39 20.35 -44.95
CA ILE A 684 -24.43 20.11 -43.95
C ILE A 684 -24.49 18.61 -43.59
N VAL A 685 -24.39 17.72 -44.58
CA VAL A 685 -24.33 16.26 -44.33
C VAL A 685 -23.14 15.91 -43.44
N ASN A 686 -21.96 16.47 -43.71
CA ASN A 686 -20.77 16.26 -42.88
C ASN A 686 -21.00 16.74 -41.44
N LEU A 687 -21.62 17.91 -41.25
CA LEU A 687 -21.94 18.44 -39.93
C LEU A 687 -22.91 17.53 -39.16
N VAL A 688 -23.99 17.10 -39.80
CA VAL A 688 -24.99 16.21 -39.20
C VAL A 688 -24.36 14.89 -38.79
N HIS A 689 -23.55 14.27 -39.67
CA HIS A 689 -22.79 13.06 -39.33
C HIS A 689 -21.84 13.28 -38.14
N ALA A 690 -21.15 14.41 -38.08
CA ALA A 690 -20.25 14.73 -36.99
C ALA A 690 -21.00 14.99 -35.66
N MET A 691 -22.18 15.61 -35.68
CA MET A 691 -23.01 15.85 -34.48
C MET A 691 -23.75 14.59 -34.01
N MET A 692 -24.04 13.66 -34.92
CA MET A 692 -24.79 12.44 -34.64
C MET A 692 -23.94 11.16 -34.68
N HIS A 693 -22.61 11.29 -34.65
CA HIS A 693 -21.70 10.15 -34.69
C HIS A 693 -22.07 9.11 -33.61
N SER A 694 -22.15 7.83 -33.98
CA SER A 694 -22.58 6.74 -33.08
C SER A 694 -21.57 6.54 -31.95
N GLU A 695 -20.28 6.62 -32.26
CA GLU A 695 -19.21 6.62 -31.27
C GLU A 695 -19.07 8.01 -30.63
N THR A 696 -19.31 8.09 -29.33
CA THR A 696 -19.34 9.35 -28.58
C THR A 696 -18.07 10.14 -28.62
N HIS A 697 -16.92 9.46 -28.60
CA HIS A 697 -15.60 10.07 -28.57
C HIS A 697 -15.17 10.65 -29.92
N LEU A 698 -15.87 10.27 -31.01
CA LEU A 698 -15.69 10.82 -32.36
C LEU A 698 -16.72 11.92 -32.69
N ARG A 699 -17.76 12.07 -31.86
CA ARG A 699 -18.77 13.11 -32.03
C ARG A 699 -18.18 14.49 -31.79
N CYS A 700 -18.45 15.44 -32.67
CA CYS A 700 -17.96 16.81 -32.51
C CYS A 700 -18.62 17.51 -31.30
N THR A 701 -17.92 18.49 -30.74
CA THR A 701 -18.45 19.37 -29.68
C THR A 701 -19.26 20.53 -30.28
N SER A 702 -20.06 21.22 -29.47
CA SER A 702 -20.82 22.40 -29.92
C SER A 702 -19.92 23.53 -30.41
N GLU A 703 -18.72 23.69 -29.87
CA GLU A 703 -17.72 24.64 -30.36
C GLU A 703 -17.20 24.25 -31.75
N ARG A 704 -16.88 22.97 -31.96
CA ARG A 704 -16.41 22.50 -33.28
C ARG A 704 -17.50 22.64 -34.34
N ALA A 705 -18.74 22.29 -34.00
CA ALA A 705 -19.89 22.48 -34.89
C ALA A 705 -20.11 23.97 -35.21
N LEU A 706 -20.03 24.86 -34.21
CA LEU A 706 -20.13 26.30 -34.40
C LEU A 706 -19.02 26.85 -35.30
N ASN A 707 -17.76 26.47 -35.02
CA ASN A 707 -16.61 26.90 -35.81
C ASN A 707 -16.74 26.44 -37.25
N TYR A 708 -17.16 25.18 -37.48
CA TYR A 708 -17.43 24.67 -38.83
C TYR A 708 -18.47 25.52 -39.56
N CYS A 709 -19.61 25.82 -38.93
CA CYS A 709 -20.61 26.71 -39.52
C CYS A 709 -20.06 28.11 -39.84
N ASN A 710 -19.25 28.69 -38.96
CA ASN A 710 -18.67 30.02 -39.16
C ASN A 710 -17.65 30.06 -40.31
N GLU A 711 -16.81 29.03 -40.42
CA GLU A 711 -15.86 28.89 -41.53
C GLU A 711 -16.60 28.71 -42.87
N LEU A 712 -17.65 27.88 -42.89
CA LEU A 712 -18.51 27.73 -44.06
C LEU A 712 -19.17 29.05 -44.48
N LEU A 713 -19.67 29.84 -43.52
CA LEU A 713 -20.28 31.13 -43.77
C LEU A 713 -19.27 32.17 -44.27
N THR A 714 -18.04 32.14 -43.74
CA THR A 714 -16.95 33.04 -44.15
C THR A 714 -16.55 32.79 -45.60
N HIS A 715 -16.54 31.53 -46.01
CA HIS A 715 -16.12 31.11 -47.36
C HIS A 715 -17.29 30.71 -48.27
N PHE A 716 -18.54 31.08 -47.92
CA PHE A 716 -19.75 30.50 -48.52
C PHE A 716 -19.76 30.51 -50.06
N ASN A 717 -19.36 31.63 -50.68
CA ASN A 717 -19.33 31.81 -52.13
C ASN A 717 -18.04 31.29 -52.81
N GLN A 718 -17.09 30.77 -52.03
CA GLN A 718 -15.76 30.32 -52.48
C GLN A 718 -15.51 28.84 -52.18
N ILE A 719 -16.51 28.13 -51.63
CA ILE A 719 -16.35 26.72 -51.28
C ILE A 719 -16.17 25.88 -52.53
N ASP A 720 -15.01 25.21 -52.60
CA ASP A 720 -14.74 24.07 -53.46
C ASP A 720 -14.55 22.78 -52.62
N ALA A 721 -14.33 21.65 -53.28
CA ALA A 721 -14.17 20.37 -52.59
C ALA A 721 -12.95 20.33 -51.66
N SER A 722 -11.84 20.98 -52.06
CA SER A 722 -10.59 20.99 -51.27
C SER A 722 -10.73 21.86 -50.03
N LEU A 723 -11.34 23.04 -50.19
CA LEU A 723 -11.61 23.95 -49.08
C LEU A 723 -12.60 23.33 -48.09
N LEU A 724 -13.66 22.68 -48.58
CA LEU A 724 -14.61 21.98 -47.72
C LEU A 724 -13.93 20.88 -46.90
N GLU A 725 -13.09 20.06 -47.53
CA GLU A 725 -12.31 19.03 -46.85
C GLU A 725 -11.38 19.64 -45.80
N SER A 726 -10.68 20.74 -46.15
CA SER A 726 -9.83 21.48 -45.22
C SER A 726 -10.61 22.02 -44.01
N ILE A 727 -11.77 22.65 -44.24
CA ILE A 727 -12.64 23.17 -43.16
C ILE A 727 -13.13 22.03 -42.27
N ALA A 728 -13.58 20.91 -42.86
CA ALA A 728 -14.06 19.74 -42.12
C ALA A 728 -12.94 19.13 -41.26
N ASN A 729 -11.76 18.89 -41.84
CA ASN A 729 -10.60 18.36 -41.13
C ASN A 729 -10.09 19.32 -40.05
N ALA A 730 -10.19 20.63 -40.28
CA ALA A 730 -9.79 21.64 -39.31
C ALA A 730 -10.80 21.83 -38.17
N SER A 731 -12.00 21.26 -38.21
CA SER A 731 -13.04 21.50 -37.20
C SER A 731 -13.70 20.22 -36.68
N ILE A 732 -14.51 19.56 -37.50
CA ILE A 732 -15.37 18.43 -37.10
C ILE A 732 -14.69 17.06 -37.23
N ASN A 733 -13.68 16.89 -38.10
CA ASN A 733 -13.04 15.60 -38.39
C ASN A 733 -11.60 15.43 -37.83
N ARG A 734 -11.21 16.16 -36.78
CA ARG A 734 -9.82 16.12 -36.29
C ARG A 734 -9.44 14.77 -35.67
N ALA A 735 -8.24 14.29 -36.01
CA ALA A 735 -7.63 13.07 -35.46
C ALA A 735 -7.22 13.16 -33.99
N HIS A 736 -7.08 14.38 -33.43
CA HIS A 736 -6.62 14.59 -32.06
C HIS A 736 -7.68 15.32 -31.22
N SER A 737 -7.83 14.87 -29.98
CA SER A 737 -8.69 15.50 -28.98
C SER A 737 -7.98 16.71 -28.38
N THR A 738 -8.67 17.84 -28.35
CA THR A 738 -8.20 19.07 -27.72
C THR A 738 -8.56 19.08 -26.24
N LEU A 739 -7.99 20.05 -25.50
CA LEU A 739 -8.38 20.32 -24.12
C LEU A 739 -9.89 20.51 -23.97
N GLU A 740 -10.51 21.32 -24.83
CA GLU A 740 -11.95 21.57 -24.78
C GLU A 740 -12.78 20.31 -25.01
N ASP A 741 -12.32 19.40 -25.88
CA ASP A 741 -13.00 18.14 -26.10
C ASP A 741 -12.96 17.28 -24.83
N LYS A 742 -11.82 17.20 -24.12
CA LYS A 742 -11.74 16.43 -22.86
C LYS A 742 -12.53 17.06 -21.71
N LEU A 743 -12.64 18.39 -21.69
CA LEU A 743 -13.46 19.09 -20.70
C LEU A 743 -14.97 18.93 -20.98
N ARG A 744 -15.37 18.65 -22.24
CA ARG A 744 -16.78 18.55 -22.69
C ARG A 744 -17.20 17.14 -23.14
N MET A 745 -16.30 16.18 -23.18
CA MET A 745 -16.57 14.74 -23.17
C MET A 745 -16.36 14.22 -21.76
#